data_AF-D8Q0U0-F1
#
_entry.id   AF-D8Q0U0-F1
#
_cell.length_a   1.000
_cell.length_b   1.000
_cell.length_c   1.000
_cell.angle_alpha   90.00
_cell.angle_beta   90.00
_cell.angle_gamma   90.00
#
_symmetry.space_group_name_H-M   'P 1'
#
loop_
_entity.id
_entity.type
_entity.pdbx_description
1 polymer ?
#
loop_
_entity_poly.entity_id
_entity_poly.type
_entity_poly.pdbx_seq_one_letter_code
_entity_poly.pdbx_strand_id
1 'polypeptide(L)'
;MNTDRESIALATLPEEIILQILAICSVREVLSVGCTCTRLHAITQQNILWIILLRDSLAPVYPIPHDVLAPDLSHDPKTLVRHYADIGRAWLRQRSQPPKNILQGRDTKDPLLGLELLQEQWLLIVRVSSVEVWYIGTEEHKRIGVLSFAETARWTSYAAAVEDGKNLVVVLTNGMSGQSAERNSEVFRVQLRVPKYNVRPTSSFASIPNDPAQRTVQCIDPETRQIAFSRPGMVDIVRYPPDPLDPNSAQEQEPIQYASISTEREDLEELWNGIVAIRFVREHVLIVRARSVQVYANPLFSGDPEASTTDPRASHRTAPSSAQTDRPPRTSRASHVASEPPPCVQHAFPGNSFRQVSVSALTQRPDSPNTYDVQILANEVLQGLFLFDMTLVFPSRASATEKSQASLPSIHDIPLPLLDVRLRGVYAMSMSTQQDLKLPRKSGSALQKHLTRQAIMHGGPPPLMRGGQGRPTMASASNHTMPGSSRPLLRGGAARPMMPPLAAPSLTPASSTAQHHRPHVQSSSFAQPQQTSVTLHQAARAESQYQIVSARGFVSAFALGPRARRAVWVERRRGSTLREIFAWDWRESMVEVTPVEEDAGGSSGTVEEMDVDGVSQTGGARPEGAVDGGPGSATSDDNDAPHALAVEAPREMTGAAVFTLESYDLRDDITHCTFSETEGIILFGTRAGGVFLLRPGYHAELYARG
;
A
#
# COMPACT_ATOMS: atom_id res chain seq x y z
N MET A 1 -15.41 61.28 -19.32
CA MET A 1 -14.80 60.03 -19.82
C MET A 1 -15.60 58.87 -19.24
N ASN A 2 -16.67 58.48 -19.93
CA ASN A 2 -17.38 57.23 -19.67
C ASN A 2 -16.57 56.13 -20.33
N THR A 3 -15.66 55.50 -19.58
CA THR A 3 -15.26 54.14 -19.93
C THR A 3 -16.49 53.29 -19.66
N ASP A 4 -17.21 52.94 -20.71
CA ASP A 4 -18.19 51.86 -20.69
C ASP A 4 -17.48 50.64 -20.12
N ARG A 5 -17.69 50.39 -18.81
CA ARG A 5 -17.23 49.19 -18.15
C ARG A 5 -18.00 48.07 -18.82
N GLU A 6 -17.33 47.36 -19.73
CA GLU A 6 -17.80 46.05 -20.19
C GLU A 6 -18.22 45.27 -18.96
N SER A 7 -19.53 45.05 -18.83
CA SER A 7 -20.08 44.29 -17.73
C SER A 7 -19.39 42.94 -17.74
N ILE A 8 -18.79 42.54 -16.62
CA ILE A 8 -18.11 41.25 -16.46
C ILE A 8 -19.04 40.16 -17.00
N ALA A 9 -18.72 39.63 -18.18
CA ALA A 9 -19.62 38.76 -18.95
C ALA A 9 -20.11 37.57 -18.10
N LEU A 10 -19.22 37.02 -17.27
CA LEU A 10 -19.53 35.91 -16.36
C LEU A 10 -20.64 36.25 -15.36
N ALA A 11 -20.65 37.47 -14.80
CA ALA A 11 -21.64 37.88 -13.81
C ALA A 11 -23.01 38.20 -14.43
N THR A 12 -23.16 38.17 -15.75
CA THR A 12 -24.44 38.34 -16.46
C THR A 12 -25.11 37.00 -16.78
N LEU A 13 -24.37 35.90 -16.73
CA LEU A 13 -24.89 34.57 -17.04
C LEU A 13 -25.91 34.08 -15.99
N PRO A 14 -26.78 33.12 -16.36
CA PRO A 14 -27.56 32.34 -15.40
C PRO A 14 -26.65 31.61 -14.41
N GLU A 15 -27.14 31.44 -13.19
CA GLU A 15 -26.38 30.85 -12.09
C GLU A 15 -25.94 29.41 -12.38
N GLU A 16 -26.81 28.65 -13.04
CA GLU A 16 -26.58 27.25 -13.43
C GLU A 16 -25.39 27.14 -14.37
N ILE A 17 -25.25 28.09 -15.31
CA ILE A 17 -24.13 28.12 -16.25
C ILE A 17 -22.84 28.50 -15.52
N ILE A 18 -22.90 29.45 -14.59
CA ILE A 18 -21.74 29.82 -13.77
C ILE A 18 -21.28 28.63 -12.94
N LEU A 19 -22.20 27.87 -12.32
CA LEU A 19 -21.87 26.66 -11.56
C LEU A 19 -21.22 25.59 -12.43
N GLN A 20 -21.72 25.35 -13.65
CA GLN A 20 -21.11 24.41 -14.59
C GLN A 20 -19.70 24.83 -15.00
N ILE A 21 -19.47 26.13 -15.24
CA ILE A 21 -18.14 26.67 -15.52
C ILE A 21 -17.23 26.50 -14.30
N LEU A 22 -17.71 26.81 -13.10
CA LEU A 22 -16.91 26.68 -11.88
C LEU A 22 -16.61 25.22 -11.51
N ALA A 23 -17.48 24.27 -11.88
CA ALA A 23 -17.30 22.85 -11.63
C ALA A 23 -16.10 22.25 -12.37
N ILE A 24 -15.71 22.82 -13.51
CA ILE A 24 -14.52 22.40 -14.27
C ILE A 24 -13.25 23.17 -13.87
N CYS A 25 -13.38 24.22 -13.06
CA CYS A 25 -12.25 24.98 -12.56
C CYS A 25 -11.53 24.27 -11.40
N SER A 26 -10.26 24.59 -11.21
CA SER A 26 -9.53 24.17 -10.01
C SER A 26 -10.08 24.86 -8.76
N VAL A 27 -9.90 24.22 -7.60
CA VAL A 27 -10.29 24.80 -6.29
C VAL A 27 -9.72 26.19 -6.08
N ARG A 28 -8.48 26.45 -6.55
CA ARG A 28 -7.84 27.77 -6.45
C ARG A 28 -8.57 28.83 -7.27
N GLU A 29 -8.97 28.50 -8.49
CA GLU A 29 -9.69 29.41 -9.38
C GLU A 29 -11.07 29.72 -8.82
N VAL A 30 -11.81 28.70 -8.35
CA VAL A 30 -13.12 28.89 -7.70
C VAL A 30 -13.02 29.85 -6.51
N LEU A 31 -12.01 29.67 -5.66
CA LEU A 31 -11.75 30.57 -4.54
C LEU A 31 -11.41 31.99 -4.99
N SER A 32 -10.64 32.13 -6.07
CA SER A 32 -10.26 33.44 -6.63
C SER A 32 -11.47 34.16 -7.24
N VAL A 33 -12.34 33.43 -7.95
CA VAL A 33 -13.62 33.94 -8.49
C VAL A 33 -14.51 34.43 -7.36
N GLY A 34 -14.57 33.71 -6.23
CA GLY A 34 -15.31 34.12 -5.05
C GLY A 34 -14.85 35.43 -4.40
N CYS A 35 -13.65 35.93 -4.75
CA CYS A 35 -13.12 37.22 -4.28
C CYS A 35 -13.40 38.39 -5.24
N THR A 36 -14.07 38.16 -6.38
CA THR A 36 -14.24 39.18 -7.43
C THR A 36 -15.42 40.12 -7.17
N CYS A 37 -16.61 39.59 -6.88
CA CYS A 37 -17.81 40.38 -6.58
C CYS A 37 -18.80 39.61 -5.69
N THR A 38 -19.76 40.31 -5.07
CA THR A 38 -20.71 39.71 -4.12
C THR A 38 -21.57 38.61 -4.72
N ARG A 39 -22.00 38.74 -5.98
CA ARG A 39 -22.80 37.71 -6.67
C ARG A 39 -22.00 36.42 -6.85
N LEU A 40 -20.79 36.51 -7.40
CA LEU A 40 -19.92 35.35 -7.61
C LEU A 40 -19.45 34.76 -6.27
N HIS A 41 -19.25 35.60 -5.24
CA HIS A 41 -19.03 35.14 -3.88
C HIS A 41 -20.17 34.23 -3.41
N ALA A 42 -21.42 34.68 -3.53
CA ALA A 42 -22.60 33.90 -3.13
C ALA A 42 -22.72 32.58 -3.91
N ILE A 43 -22.50 32.59 -5.23
CA ILE A 43 -22.54 31.38 -6.07
C ILE A 43 -21.44 30.39 -5.65
N THR A 44 -20.22 30.88 -5.43
CA THR A 44 -19.11 30.02 -4.95
C THR A 44 -19.29 29.53 -3.50
N GLN A 45 -20.29 30.01 -2.76
CA GLN A 45 -20.65 29.45 -1.44
C GLN A 45 -21.63 28.29 -1.52
N GLN A 46 -22.18 27.97 -2.70
CA GLN A 46 -23.20 26.93 -2.78
C GLN A 46 -22.61 25.53 -2.62
N ASN A 47 -23.23 24.73 -1.75
CA ASN A 47 -22.80 23.37 -1.46
C ASN A 47 -22.75 22.47 -2.71
N ILE A 48 -23.68 22.66 -3.66
CA ILE A 48 -23.73 21.86 -4.88
C ILE A 48 -22.43 21.95 -5.68
N LEU A 49 -21.82 23.14 -5.78
CA LEU A 49 -20.54 23.33 -6.45
C LEU A 49 -19.43 22.51 -5.78
N TRP A 50 -19.34 22.58 -4.46
CA TRP A 50 -18.31 21.88 -3.69
C TRP A 50 -18.52 20.36 -3.71
N ILE A 51 -19.76 19.89 -3.70
CA ILE A 51 -20.07 18.45 -3.88
C ILE A 51 -19.64 17.98 -5.28
N ILE A 52 -19.90 18.77 -6.32
CA ILE A 52 -19.45 18.45 -7.70
C ILE A 52 -17.93 18.42 -7.76
N LEU A 53 -17.22 19.43 -7.24
CA LEU A 53 -15.75 19.43 -7.19
C LEU A 53 -15.19 18.25 -6.38
N LEU A 54 -15.86 17.90 -5.28
CA LEU A 54 -15.46 16.76 -4.46
C LEU A 54 -15.61 15.44 -5.23
N ARG A 55 -16.75 15.23 -5.92
CA ARG A 55 -17.06 14.00 -6.65
C ARG A 55 -16.29 13.86 -7.96
N ASP A 56 -16.21 14.94 -8.74
CA ASP A 56 -15.75 14.87 -10.13
C ASP A 56 -14.27 15.23 -10.25
N SER A 57 -13.74 16.11 -9.39
CA SER A 57 -12.34 16.56 -9.46
C SER A 57 -11.44 15.90 -8.41
N LEU A 58 -11.94 15.67 -7.19
CA LEU A 58 -11.14 15.14 -6.08
C LEU A 58 -11.29 13.64 -5.88
N ALA A 59 -12.51 13.08 -5.88
CA ALA A 59 -12.76 11.67 -5.60
C ALA A 59 -12.02 10.69 -6.53
N PRO A 60 -11.81 10.99 -7.83
CA PRO A 60 -11.03 10.12 -8.71
C PRO A 60 -9.56 10.00 -8.29
N VAL A 61 -9.08 10.89 -7.42
CA VAL A 61 -7.65 10.96 -7.09
C VAL A 61 -7.33 10.88 -5.61
N TYR A 62 -8.20 11.39 -4.73
CA TYR A 62 -8.02 11.28 -3.29
C TYR A 62 -8.92 10.17 -2.75
N PRO A 63 -8.44 9.36 -1.80
CA PRO A 63 -9.26 8.37 -1.11
C PRO A 63 -10.27 8.99 -0.16
N ILE A 64 -11.31 9.63 -0.71
CA ILE A 64 -12.37 10.22 0.11
C ILE A 64 -13.10 9.08 0.85
N PRO A 65 -13.12 9.09 2.20
CA PRO A 65 -13.86 8.09 2.95
C PRO A 65 -15.34 8.09 2.54
N HIS A 66 -15.94 6.92 2.41
CA HIS A 66 -17.35 6.80 1.98
C HIS A 66 -18.30 7.57 2.91
N ASP A 67 -17.98 7.63 4.21
CA ASP A 67 -18.74 8.38 5.22
C ASP A 67 -18.82 9.88 4.91
N VAL A 68 -17.81 10.41 4.19
CA VAL A 68 -17.76 11.81 3.76
C VAL A 68 -18.62 12.05 2.52
N LEU A 69 -19.03 11.02 1.79
CA LEU A 69 -19.92 11.15 0.63
C LEU A 69 -21.39 10.86 1.00
N ALA A 70 -21.66 10.43 2.22
CA ALA A 70 -23.02 10.16 2.69
C ALA A 70 -23.84 11.47 2.77
N PRO A 71 -25.14 11.45 2.42
CA PRO A 71 -25.98 12.65 2.38
C PRO A 71 -26.14 13.35 3.74
N ASP A 72 -25.93 12.64 4.84
CA ASP A 72 -25.99 13.17 6.22
C ASP A 72 -24.69 13.85 6.68
N LEU A 73 -23.92 14.37 5.72
CA LEU A 73 -22.64 15.05 5.90
C LEU A 73 -22.67 16.02 7.10
N SER A 74 -22.05 15.61 8.21
CA SER A 74 -21.79 16.48 9.36
C SER A 74 -20.80 17.60 9.04
N HIS A 75 -20.08 17.47 7.92
CA HIS A 75 -19.01 18.36 7.51
C HIS A 75 -19.41 19.20 6.31
N ASP A 76 -19.02 20.48 6.34
CA ASP A 76 -19.15 21.40 5.22
C ASP A 76 -18.33 20.90 3.99
N PRO A 77 -18.95 20.59 2.83
CA PRO A 77 -18.27 20.10 1.63
C PRO A 77 -17.13 21.02 1.18
N LYS A 78 -17.30 22.34 1.35
CA LYS A 78 -16.29 23.33 0.98
C LYS A 78 -15.02 23.17 1.82
N THR A 79 -15.17 22.94 3.13
CA THR A 79 -14.07 22.69 4.05
C THR A 79 -13.31 21.42 3.67
N LEU A 80 -14.02 20.36 3.28
CA LEU A 80 -13.43 19.10 2.82
C LEU A 80 -12.66 19.25 1.50
N VAL A 81 -13.25 19.91 0.50
CA VAL A 81 -12.59 20.18 -0.79
C VAL A 81 -11.31 20.98 -0.58
N ARG A 82 -11.35 22.01 0.27
CA ARG A 82 -10.17 22.80 0.63
C ARG A 82 -9.11 21.95 1.31
N HIS A 83 -9.50 21.12 2.27
CA HIS A 83 -8.59 20.24 3.00
C HIS A 83 -7.84 19.29 2.04
N TYR A 84 -8.53 18.58 1.14
CA TYR A 84 -7.88 17.71 0.17
C TYR A 84 -7.04 18.48 -0.87
N ALA A 85 -7.52 19.64 -1.32
CA ALA A 85 -6.75 20.50 -2.22
C ALA A 85 -5.48 21.04 -1.55
N ASP A 86 -5.57 21.38 -0.26
CA ASP A 86 -4.41 21.71 0.55
C ASP A 86 -3.48 20.52 0.54
N ILE A 87 -3.90 19.35 1.02
CA ILE A 87 -3.11 18.10 1.11
C ILE A 87 -2.43 17.72 -0.21
N GLY A 88 -3.08 17.95 -1.36
CA GLY A 88 -2.44 17.91 -2.68
C GLY A 88 -1.14 18.70 -2.76
N ARG A 89 -1.18 19.98 -2.38
CA ARG A 89 -0.14 20.98 -2.63
C ARG A 89 1.13 20.86 -1.79
N ALA A 90 1.08 20.22 -0.63
CA ALA A 90 2.22 20.01 0.28
C ALA A 90 2.51 18.55 0.55
N TRP A 91 1.85 17.63 -0.15
CA TRP A 91 2.30 16.24 -0.21
C TRP A 91 3.78 16.17 -0.61
N LEU A 92 4.18 16.93 -1.64
CA LEU A 92 5.53 16.97 -2.19
C LEU A 92 6.39 18.12 -1.67
N ARG A 93 5.85 18.97 -0.78
CA ARG A 93 6.65 20.06 -0.19
C ARG A 93 7.54 19.52 0.92
N GLN A 94 8.75 20.08 1.00
CA GLN A 94 9.64 19.85 2.12
C GLN A 94 8.97 20.29 3.43
N ARG A 95 9.03 19.42 4.42
CA ARG A 95 8.37 19.58 5.72
C ARG A 95 9.38 20.22 6.68
N SER A 96 9.02 21.38 7.21
CA SER A 96 9.86 22.14 8.15
C SER A 96 9.73 21.65 9.59
N GLN A 97 8.60 21.04 9.93
CA GLN A 97 8.37 20.51 11.27
C GLN A 97 9.14 19.19 11.46
N PRO A 98 9.90 19.05 12.57
CA PRO A 98 10.59 17.80 12.86
C PRO A 98 9.58 16.68 13.13
N PRO A 99 9.92 15.43 12.81
CA PRO A 99 9.08 14.28 13.07
C PRO A 99 8.86 14.11 14.58
N LYS A 100 7.60 13.93 14.97
CA LYS A 100 7.20 13.71 16.36
C LYS A 100 7.29 12.23 16.70
N ASN A 101 8.08 11.87 17.71
CA ASN A 101 8.07 10.51 18.24
C ASN A 101 6.77 10.27 19.02
N ILE A 102 5.85 9.49 18.45
CA ILE A 102 4.53 9.23 19.07
C ILE A 102 4.61 8.22 20.23
N LEU A 103 5.76 7.57 20.40
CA LEU A 103 6.05 6.62 21.48
C LEU A 103 6.99 7.20 22.54
N GLN A 104 7.21 8.52 22.53
CA GLN A 104 8.11 9.18 23.48
C GLN A 104 7.76 8.82 24.93
N GLY A 105 8.79 8.55 25.74
CA GLY A 105 8.63 8.16 27.15
C GLY A 105 8.47 6.66 27.38
N ARG A 106 8.53 5.83 26.33
CA ARG A 106 8.57 4.37 26.46
C ARG A 106 9.94 3.82 26.09
N ASP A 107 10.56 3.10 27.01
CA ASP A 107 11.78 2.35 26.73
C ASP A 107 11.41 1.06 25.96
N THR A 108 11.07 1.19 24.68
CA THR A 108 10.88 0.03 23.81
C THR A 108 12.21 -0.27 23.14
N LYS A 109 12.95 -1.24 23.66
CA LYS A 109 14.17 -1.77 23.02
C LYS A 109 13.85 -2.83 21.95
N ASP A 110 12.58 -3.16 21.80
CA ASP A 110 12.14 -4.23 20.92
C ASP A 110 12.05 -3.74 19.47
N PRO A 111 12.65 -4.47 18.53
CA PRO A 111 12.61 -4.09 17.12
C PRO A 111 11.18 -4.14 16.58
N LEU A 112 10.90 -3.25 15.64
CA LEU A 112 9.66 -3.28 14.87
C LEU A 112 9.69 -4.47 13.91
N LEU A 113 8.61 -5.24 13.97
CA LEU A 113 8.29 -6.27 12.99
C LEU A 113 7.41 -5.70 11.86
N GLY A 114 6.63 -4.66 12.15
CA GLY A 114 5.68 -4.09 11.22
C GLY A 114 5.13 -2.73 11.61
N LEU A 115 4.73 -1.96 10.61
CA LEU A 115 4.08 -0.67 10.75
C LEU A 115 3.10 -0.49 9.60
N GLU A 116 1.80 -0.43 9.91
CA GLU A 116 0.75 -0.39 8.89
C GLU A 116 -0.33 0.63 9.27
N LEU A 117 -0.82 1.38 8.29
CA LEU A 117 -1.92 2.32 8.48
C LEU A 117 -3.16 1.75 7.82
N LEU A 118 -4.16 1.46 8.64
CA LEU A 118 -5.40 0.82 8.26
C LEU A 118 -6.51 1.87 8.19
N GLN A 119 -7.28 1.86 7.11
CA GLN A 119 -8.36 2.84 6.87
C GLN A 119 -7.92 4.29 7.10
N GLU A 120 -6.69 4.65 6.74
CA GLU A 120 -6.13 6.01 6.84
C GLU A 120 -6.01 6.60 8.26
N GLN A 121 -6.53 5.94 9.30
CA GLN A 121 -6.65 6.51 10.64
C GLN A 121 -6.13 5.61 11.76
N TRP A 122 -6.03 4.30 11.51
CA TRP A 122 -5.67 3.30 12.51
C TRP A 122 -4.26 2.80 12.28
N LEU A 123 -3.32 3.20 13.13
CA LEU A 123 -1.94 2.74 13.04
C LEU A 123 -1.75 1.47 13.85
N LEU A 124 -1.43 0.39 13.14
CA LEU A 124 -0.97 -0.86 13.70
C LEU A 124 0.55 -0.83 13.83
N ILE A 125 1.04 -1.01 15.06
CA ILE A 125 2.47 -1.10 15.40
C ILE A 125 2.72 -2.51 15.91
N VAL A 126 3.52 -3.30 15.18
CA VAL A 126 3.86 -4.67 15.55
C VAL A 126 5.33 -4.71 15.93
N ARG A 127 5.63 -5.11 17.16
CA ARG A 127 6.98 -5.41 17.65
C ARG A 127 7.08 -6.90 17.95
N VAL A 128 8.31 -7.36 18.13
CA VAL A 128 8.57 -8.76 18.52
C VAL A 128 7.81 -9.17 19.79
N SER A 129 7.61 -8.26 20.73
CA SER A 129 6.99 -8.53 22.04
C SER A 129 5.56 -8.00 22.20
N SER A 130 5.09 -7.11 21.33
CA SER A 130 3.88 -6.33 21.56
C SER A 130 3.21 -5.90 20.27
N VAL A 131 1.89 -5.76 20.31
CA VAL A 131 1.10 -5.17 19.23
C VAL A 131 0.30 -3.99 19.78
N GLU A 132 0.32 -2.87 19.08
CA GLU A 132 -0.40 -1.68 19.50
C GLU A 132 -1.27 -1.14 18.36
N VAL A 133 -2.45 -0.65 18.69
CA VAL A 133 -3.38 -0.04 17.72
C VAL A 133 -3.67 1.39 18.18
N TRP A 134 -3.30 2.34 17.33
CA TRP A 134 -3.36 3.77 17.62
C TRP A 134 -4.35 4.47 16.71
N TYR A 135 -5.00 5.51 17.22
CA TYR A 135 -5.72 6.47 16.38
C TYR A 135 -4.81 7.61 15.97
N ILE A 136 -4.90 8.03 14.72
CA ILE A 136 -4.11 9.16 14.22
C ILE A 136 -4.96 10.36 13.80
N GLY A 137 -6.29 10.25 13.81
CA GLY A 137 -7.20 11.29 13.30
C GLY A 137 -7.36 12.59 14.13
N THR A 138 -6.78 12.72 15.32
CA THR A 138 -6.93 13.93 16.18
C THR A 138 -5.59 14.58 16.51
N GLU A 139 -5.60 15.89 16.81
CA GLU A 139 -4.39 16.62 17.23
C GLU A 139 -3.73 15.99 18.46
N GLU A 140 -4.55 15.57 19.42
CA GLU A 140 -4.19 14.69 20.51
C GLU A 140 -4.22 13.25 19.98
N HIS A 141 -3.08 12.76 19.49
CA HIS A 141 -2.94 11.37 19.09
C HIS A 141 -3.30 10.46 20.26
N LYS A 142 -4.49 9.88 20.22
CA LYS A 142 -5.00 9.07 21.32
C LYS A 142 -4.63 7.62 21.05
N ARG A 143 -3.86 7.04 21.97
CA ARG A 143 -3.69 5.60 22.04
C ARG A 143 -5.06 4.99 22.34
N ILE A 144 -5.57 4.17 21.42
CA ILE A 144 -6.89 3.55 21.54
C ILE A 144 -6.79 2.17 22.19
N GLY A 145 -5.86 1.34 21.71
CA GLY A 145 -5.80 -0.06 22.09
C GLY A 145 -4.36 -0.55 22.21
N VAL A 146 -4.16 -1.46 23.15
CA VAL A 146 -2.87 -2.11 23.37
C VAL A 146 -3.10 -3.60 23.49
N LEU A 147 -2.69 -4.33 22.46
CA LEU A 147 -2.48 -5.76 22.53
C LEU A 147 -1.09 -5.99 23.15
N SER A 148 -0.98 -5.78 24.46
CA SER A 148 0.24 -6.17 25.18
C SER A 148 0.11 -7.64 25.54
N PHE A 149 0.90 -8.48 24.88
CA PHE A 149 0.99 -9.90 25.19
C PHE A 149 1.92 -10.15 26.37
N ALA A 150 1.86 -11.35 26.94
CA ALA A 150 2.82 -11.79 27.95
C ALA A 150 4.24 -11.73 27.38
N GLU A 151 5.22 -11.34 28.22
CA GLU A 151 6.62 -11.08 27.86
C GLU A 151 7.36 -12.25 27.17
N THR A 152 6.75 -13.45 27.12
CA THR A 152 7.39 -14.68 26.66
C THR A 152 7.19 -14.99 25.17
N ALA A 153 6.19 -14.41 24.51
CA ALA A 153 5.96 -14.62 23.08
C ALA A 153 6.88 -13.71 22.24
N ARG A 154 7.50 -14.28 21.20
CA ARG A 154 8.35 -13.52 20.26
C ARG A 154 7.80 -13.69 18.85
N TRP A 155 7.08 -12.69 18.38
CA TRP A 155 6.47 -12.72 17.05
C TRP A 155 7.53 -12.60 15.95
N THR A 156 7.35 -13.38 14.88
CA THR A 156 8.28 -13.47 13.74
C THR A 156 7.69 -13.00 12.43
N SER A 157 6.36 -13.04 12.31
CA SER A 157 5.61 -12.47 11.17
C SER A 157 4.20 -12.13 11.61
N TYR A 158 3.56 -11.20 10.89
CA TYR A 158 2.18 -10.83 11.10
C TYR A 158 1.46 -10.55 9.78
N ALA A 159 0.14 -10.64 9.81
CA ALA A 159 -0.72 -10.06 8.80
C ALA A 159 -1.94 -9.44 9.48
N ALA A 160 -2.49 -8.41 8.87
CA ALA A 160 -3.64 -7.70 9.40
C ALA A 160 -4.59 -7.32 8.26
N ALA A 161 -5.89 -7.29 8.58
CA ALA A 161 -6.92 -6.81 7.68
C ALA A 161 -8.09 -6.26 8.50
N VAL A 162 -8.85 -5.35 7.90
CA VAL A 162 -10.05 -4.79 8.52
C VAL A 162 -11.28 -5.54 8.01
N GLU A 163 -12.09 -6.01 8.95
CA GLU A 163 -13.36 -6.70 8.78
C GLU A 163 -14.51 -5.71 9.03
N ASP A 164 -15.42 -5.59 8.06
CA ASP A 164 -16.62 -4.74 8.09
C ASP A 164 -16.37 -3.27 8.44
N GLY A 165 -15.14 -2.81 8.21
CA GLY A 165 -14.66 -1.48 8.59
C GLY A 165 -14.64 -1.21 10.11
N LYS A 166 -14.91 -2.21 10.95
CA LYS A 166 -15.16 -2.04 12.40
C LYS A 166 -14.25 -2.89 13.26
N ASN A 167 -13.76 -4.01 12.74
CA ASN A 167 -12.88 -4.90 13.48
C ASN A 167 -11.58 -5.06 12.71
N LEU A 168 -10.46 -5.06 13.43
CA LEU A 168 -9.16 -5.40 12.92
C LEU A 168 -8.87 -6.85 13.29
N VAL A 169 -8.66 -7.70 12.30
CA VAL A 169 -8.20 -9.07 12.52
C VAL A 169 -6.69 -9.11 12.29
N VAL A 170 -5.95 -9.58 13.30
CA VAL A 170 -4.49 -9.66 13.28
C VAL A 170 -4.07 -11.11 13.52
N VAL A 171 -3.22 -11.63 12.66
CA VAL A 171 -2.57 -12.94 12.83
C VAL A 171 -1.13 -12.71 13.24
N LEU A 172 -0.68 -13.33 14.32
CA LEU A 172 0.69 -13.25 14.80
C LEU A 172 1.30 -14.64 14.87
N THR A 173 2.50 -14.80 14.31
CA THR A 173 3.19 -16.10 14.28
C THR A 173 4.34 -16.12 15.29
N ASN A 174 4.26 -16.98 16.29
CA ASN A 174 5.28 -17.04 17.35
C ASN A 174 6.53 -17.79 16.86
N GLY A 175 7.69 -17.22 17.17
CA GLY A 175 8.98 -17.86 17.00
C GLY A 175 9.24 -18.91 18.08
N MET A 176 10.31 -19.69 17.93
CA MET A 176 10.72 -20.63 18.98
C MET A 176 11.20 -19.84 20.20
N SER A 177 10.39 -19.78 21.25
CA SER A 177 10.88 -19.46 22.59
C SER A 177 11.31 -20.77 23.24
N GLY A 178 12.52 -20.81 23.83
CA GLY A 178 13.27 -22.03 24.17
C GLY A 178 12.65 -23.01 25.19
N GLN A 179 11.36 -22.92 25.48
CA GLN A 179 10.63 -23.87 26.34
C GLN A 179 9.31 -24.39 25.73
N SER A 180 8.73 -23.71 24.73
CA SER A 180 7.55 -24.22 24.04
C SER A 180 7.97 -24.86 22.72
N ALA A 181 7.76 -26.17 22.59
CA ALA A 181 8.08 -26.89 21.36
C ALA A 181 7.14 -26.52 20.20
N GLU A 182 5.96 -25.97 20.49
CA GLU A 182 4.92 -25.71 19.48
C GLU A 182 4.96 -24.24 19.04
N ARG A 183 5.24 -24.05 17.74
CA ARG A 183 5.00 -22.78 17.06
C ARG A 183 3.53 -22.72 16.70
N ASN A 184 2.83 -21.69 17.16
CA ASN A 184 1.45 -21.43 16.80
C ASN A 184 1.31 -20.04 16.18
N SER A 185 0.34 -19.90 15.29
CA SER A 185 -0.15 -18.61 14.81
C SER A 185 -1.46 -18.30 15.52
N GLU A 186 -1.49 -17.18 16.21
CA GLU A 186 -2.64 -16.74 16.99
C GLU A 186 -3.40 -15.68 16.22
N VAL A 187 -4.73 -15.83 16.15
CA VAL A 187 -5.63 -14.89 15.48
C VAL A 187 -6.36 -14.07 16.54
N PHE A 188 -6.25 -12.76 16.41
CA PHE A 188 -6.84 -11.77 17.30
C PHE A 188 -7.85 -10.94 16.54
N ARG A 189 -8.95 -10.57 17.20
CA ARG A 189 -9.91 -9.60 16.69
C ARG A 189 -9.93 -8.40 17.64
N VAL A 190 -9.77 -7.20 17.08
CA VAL A 190 -9.70 -5.94 17.82
C VAL A 190 -10.75 -5.00 17.27
N GLN A 191 -11.67 -4.54 18.12
CA GLN A 191 -12.68 -3.59 17.67
C GLN A 191 -12.05 -2.19 17.44
N LEU A 192 -12.16 -1.69 16.22
CA LEU A 192 -11.74 -0.35 15.78
C LEU A 192 -12.79 0.68 16.18
N ARG A 193 -12.83 1.01 17.47
CA ARG A 193 -13.65 2.11 18.00
C ARG A 193 -12.81 2.93 18.95
N VAL A 194 -12.95 4.26 18.91
CA VAL A 194 -12.29 5.16 19.87
C VAL A 194 -12.85 4.89 21.25
N PRO A 195 -12.16 4.12 22.10
CA PRO A 195 -12.75 3.69 23.32
C PRO A 195 -12.56 4.82 24.34
N LYS A 196 -13.51 4.90 25.27
CA LYS A 196 -13.37 5.81 26.41
C LYS A 196 -12.22 5.35 27.33
N TYR A 197 -11.88 4.06 27.29
CA TYR A 197 -10.86 3.42 28.14
C TYR A 197 -9.99 2.46 27.32
N ASN A 198 -8.77 2.19 27.78
CA ASN A 198 -7.89 1.22 27.11
C ASN A 198 -8.52 -0.18 27.16
N VAL A 199 -8.92 -0.71 26.01
CA VAL A 199 -9.37 -2.10 25.89
C VAL A 199 -8.14 -2.98 25.73
N ARG A 200 -7.99 -3.98 26.60
CA ARG A 200 -7.07 -5.10 26.39
C ARG A 200 -7.89 -6.22 25.74
N PRO A 201 -7.59 -6.61 24.50
CA PRO A 201 -8.19 -7.81 23.95
C PRO A 201 -7.77 -9.00 24.82
N THR A 202 -8.75 -9.79 25.22
CA THR A 202 -8.61 -10.73 26.33
C THR A 202 -7.96 -12.06 25.95
N SER A 203 -7.99 -12.43 24.66
CA SER A 203 -7.41 -13.69 24.16
C SER A 203 -7.41 -13.75 22.63
N SER A 204 -6.52 -14.57 22.05
CA SER A 204 -6.69 -15.06 20.68
C SER A 204 -7.97 -15.88 20.60
N PHE A 205 -8.75 -15.73 19.53
CA PHE A 205 -9.96 -16.54 19.33
C PHE A 205 -9.70 -17.81 18.51
N ALA A 206 -8.58 -17.86 17.76
CA ALA A 206 -8.10 -19.05 17.07
C ALA A 206 -6.59 -19.22 17.24
N SER A 207 -6.14 -20.47 17.34
CA SER A 207 -4.73 -20.86 17.35
C SER A 207 -4.50 -21.90 16.27
N ILE A 208 -3.58 -21.60 15.36
CA ILE A 208 -3.28 -22.40 14.17
C ILE A 208 -1.90 -23.03 14.37
N PRO A 209 -1.81 -24.37 14.42
CA PRO A 209 -0.53 -25.05 14.50
C PRO A 209 0.39 -24.73 13.30
N ASN A 210 1.63 -24.32 13.55
CA ASN A 210 2.65 -24.09 12.52
C ASN A 210 3.54 -25.30 12.28
N ASP A 211 2.94 -26.46 12.05
CA ASP A 211 3.64 -27.64 11.54
C ASP A 211 3.45 -27.70 10.01
N PRO A 212 4.52 -27.62 9.18
CA PRO A 212 5.93 -27.61 9.55
C PRO A 212 6.48 -26.24 9.97
N ALA A 213 7.55 -26.29 10.77
CA ALA A 213 8.17 -25.17 11.47
C ALA A 213 8.89 -24.17 10.53
N GLN A 214 8.17 -23.44 9.67
CA GLN A 214 8.75 -22.37 8.84
C GLN A 214 7.70 -21.50 8.11
N ARG A 215 6.49 -21.39 8.64
CA ARG A 215 5.44 -20.55 8.04
C ARG A 215 5.66 -19.07 8.35
N THR A 216 5.67 -18.24 7.31
CA THR A 216 5.57 -16.79 7.42
C THR A 216 4.17 -16.40 6.98
N VAL A 217 3.38 -15.79 7.86
CA VAL A 217 2.07 -15.26 7.48
C VAL A 217 2.26 -14.08 6.54
N GLN A 218 1.53 -14.07 5.41
CA GLN A 218 1.69 -13.07 4.34
C GLN A 218 0.43 -12.19 4.19
N CYS A 219 -0.75 -12.78 4.32
CA CYS A 219 -2.01 -12.04 4.31
C CYS A 219 -3.11 -12.81 5.04
N ILE A 220 -4.15 -12.07 5.44
CA ILE A 220 -5.39 -12.59 5.99
C ILE A 220 -6.56 -11.96 5.22
N ASP A 221 -7.57 -12.75 4.93
CA ASP A 221 -8.87 -12.31 4.44
C ASP A 221 -9.93 -12.66 5.49
N PRO A 222 -10.42 -11.66 6.25
CA PRO A 222 -11.39 -11.90 7.31
C PRO A 222 -12.77 -12.27 6.77
N GLU A 223 -13.14 -11.83 5.56
CA GLU A 223 -14.45 -12.11 4.96
C GLU A 223 -14.60 -13.60 4.67
N THR A 224 -13.56 -14.23 4.09
CA THR A 224 -13.55 -15.66 3.82
C THR A 224 -12.98 -16.51 4.96
N ARG A 225 -12.54 -15.86 6.05
CA ARG A 225 -11.84 -16.45 7.20
C ARG A 225 -10.59 -17.24 6.78
N GLN A 226 -9.81 -16.71 5.86
CA GLN A 226 -8.64 -17.38 5.31
C GLN A 226 -7.34 -16.67 5.65
N ILE A 227 -6.28 -17.45 5.87
CA ILE A 227 -4.93 -16.96 6.13
C ILE A 227 -4.00 -17.63 5.14
N ALA A 228 -3.16 -16.84 4.47
CA ALA A 228 -2.10 -17.36 3.61
C ALA A 228 -0.76 -17.32 4.35
N PHE A 229 -0.12 -18.47 4.42
CA PHE A 229 1.24 -18.63 4.88
C PHE A 229 2.14 -18.94 3.68
N SER A 230 3.32 -18.35 3.66
CA SER A 230 4.39 -18.72 2.74
C SER A 230 5.42 -19.62 3.41
N ARG A 231 5.95 -20.56 2.63
CA ARG A 231 7.14 -21.37 2.89
C ARG A 231 7.96 -21.42 1.59
N PRO A 232 9.25 -21.83 1.63
CA PRO A 232 10.00 -22.04 0.39
C PRO A 232 9.21 -22.95 -0.56
N GLY A 233 8.94 -22.46 -1.78
CA GLY A 233 8.22 -23.21 -2.81
C GLY A 233 6.71 -23.38 -2.63
N MET A 234 6.12 -23.02 -1.49
CA MET A 234 4.73 -23.39 -1.18
C MET A 234 3.95 -22.26 -0.47
N VAL A 235 2.66 -22.18 -0.78
CA VAL A 235 1.70 -21.35 -0.05
C VAL A 235 0.68 -22.24 0.63
N ASP A 236 0.57 -22.15 1.95
CA ASP A 236 -0.52 -22.81 2.69
C ASP A 236 -1.66 -21.81 2.90
N ILE A 237 -2.88 -22.21 2.56
CA ILE A 237 -4.09 -21.47 2.84
C ILE A 237 -4.82 -22.21 3.95
N VAL A 238 -5.16 -21.48 5.00
CA VAL A 238 -5.83 -22.02 6.19
C VAL A 238 -7.15 -21.29 6.38
N ARG A 239 -8.25 -22.02 6.43
CA ARG A 239 -9.54 -21.47 6.89
C ARG A 239 -9.67 -21.68 8.39
N TYR A 240 -9.76 -20.58 9.14
CA TYR A 240 -9.86 -20.62 10.60
C TYR A 240 -11.34 -20.62 11.05
N PRO A 241 -11.64 -21.19 12.25
CA PRO A 241 -13.01 -21.27 12.75
C PRO A 241 -13.62 -19.90 13.00
N PRO A 242 -14.96 -19.78 13.00
CA PRO A 242 -15.61 -18.52 13.34
C PRO A 242 -15.31 -18.16 14.81
N ASP A 243 -15.40 -16.87 15.13
CA ASP A 243 -15.19 -16.39 16.49
C ASP A 243 -16.30 -16.94 17.41
N PRO A 244 -15.97 -17.70 18.48
CA PRO A 244 -16.97 -18.28 19.36
C PRO A 244 -17.82 -17.24 20.10
N LEU A 245 -17.39 -15.98 20.13
CA LEU A 245 -18.14 -14.87 20.72
C LEU A 245 -19.14 -14.24 19.76
N ASP A 246 -19.10 -14.58 18.47
CA ASP A 246 -20.08 -14.08 17.52
C ASP A 246 -21.43 -14.80 17.75
N PRO A 247 -22.47 -14.08 18.20
CA PRO A 247 -23.77 -14.70 18.51
C PRO A 247 -24.43 -15.32 17.29
N ASN A 248 -24.04 -14.93 16.06
CA ASN A 248 -24.56 -15.51 14.83
C ASN A 248 -23.87 -16.84 14.47
N SER A 249 -22.75 -17.18 15.12
CA SER A 249 -21.94 -18.36 14.83
C SER A 249 -22.33 -19.61 15.62
N ALA A 250 -23.56 -19.70 16.13
CA ALA A 250 -24.04 -20.79 17.00
C ALA A 250 -24.02 -22.22 16.38
N GLN A 251 -23.38 -22.39 15.23
CA GLN A 251 -23.13 -23.67 14.57
C GLN A 251 -21.91 -24.37 15.14
N GLU A 252 -21.89 -25.70 14.97
CA GLU A 252 -20.81 -26.60 15.38
C GLU A 252 -19.43 -26.05 15.00
N GLN A 253 -18.43 -26.24 15.87
CA GLN A 253 -17.06 -25.81 15.62
C GLN A 253 -16.55 -26.42 14.31
N GLU A 254 -16.52 -25.59 13.25
CA GLU A 254 -15.95 -25.99 11.98
C GLU A 254 -14.47 -26.33 12.20
N PRO A 255 -14.01 -27.51 11.76
CA PRO A 255 -12.59 -27.86 11.86
C PRO A 255 -11.76 -26.92 10.99
N ILE A 256 -10.53 -26.62 11.44
CA ILE A 256 -9.56 -25.86 10.63
C ILE A 256 -9.32 -26.62 9.32
N GLN A 257 -9.53 -25.94 8.18
CA GLN A 257 -9.27 -26.51 6.86
C GLN A 257 -7.93 -26.02 6.33
N TYR A 258 -7.20 -26.91 5.68
CA TYR A 258 -5.89 -26.63 5.10
C TYR A 258 -5.91 -26.97 3.62
N ALA A 259 -5.27 -26.12 2.82
CA ALA A 259 -4.88 -26.43 1.47
C ALA A 259 -3.49 -25.86 1.21
N SER A 260 -2.76 -26.45 0.26
CA SER A 260 -1.43 -25.98 -0.12
C SER A 260 -1.39 -25.80 -1.64
N ILE A 261 -0.79 -24.70 -2.08
CA ILE A 261 -0.48 -24.42 -3.47
C ILE A 261 1.03 -24.62 -3.62
N SER A 262 1.42 -25.60 -4.42
CA SER A 262 2.82 -25.71 -4.84
C SER A 262 3.12 -24.64 -5.88
N THR A 263 4.10 -23.80 -5.59
CA THR A 263 4.64 -22.82 -6.54
C THR A 263 5.91 -23.32 -7.22
N GLU A 264 6.44 -24.47 -6.78
CA GLU A 264 7.73 -25.00 -7.25
C GLU A 264 7.69 -25.33 -8.74
N ARG A 265 8.72 -24.87 -9.45
CA ARG A 265 9.28 -25.55 -10.62
C ARG A 265 10.66 -26.06 -10.20
N GLU A 266 11.07 -27.23 -10.67
CA GLU A 266 12.32 -27.91 -10.29
C GLU A 266 13.60 -27.17 -10.75
N ASP A 267 13.74 -25.87 -10.47
CA ASP A 267 14.86 -25.03 -10.90
C ASP A 267 15.68 -24.56 -9.68
N LEU A 268 17.00 -24.71 -9.76
CA LEU A 268 17.94 -24.24 -8.72
C LEU A 268 17.85 -22.73 -8.45
N GLU A 269 17.25 -21.96 -9.37
CA GLU A 269 16.98 -20.54 -9.21
C GLU A 269 15.94 -20.24 -8.11
N GLU A 270 15.16 -21.24 -7.68
CA GLU A 270 14.11 -21.06 -6.68
C GLU A 270 14.61 -20.67 -5.29
N LEU A 271 15.86 -20.99 -4.95
CA LEU A 271 16.52 -20.55 -3.72
C LEU A 271 16.52 -19.01 -3.56
N TRP A 272 16.45 -18.30 -4.69
CA TRP A 272 16.44 -16.83 -4.75
C TRP A 272 15.07 -16.27 -5.15
N ASN A 273 14.15 -17.11 -5.64
CA ASN A 273 12.80 -16.72 -6.05
C ASN A 273 11.75 -16.97 -4.96
N GLY A 274 12.00 -16.38 -3.79
CA GLY A 274 11.09 -16.45 -2.64
C GLY A 274 9.75 -15.74 -2.89
N ILE A 275 8.72 -16.17 -2.17
CA ILE A 275 7.42 -15.49 -2.13
C ILE A 275 7.58 -14.21 -1.30
N VAL A 276 7.28 -13.06 -1.91
CA VAL A 276 7.47 -11.74 -1.30
C VAL A 276 6.16 -11.09 -0.87
N ALA A 277 5.04 -11.44 -1.52
CA ALA A 277 3.71 -11.00 -1.11
C ALA A 277 2.63 -11.99 -1.58
N ILE A 278 1.52 -12.04 -0.84
CA ILE A 278 0.31 -12.79 -1.21
C ILE A 278 -0.90 -11.88 -1.03
N ARG A 279 -1.88 -11.97 -1.92
CA ARG A 279 -3.20 -11.31 -1.79
C ARG A 279 -4.31 -12.26 -2.22
N PHE A 280 -5.38 -12.29 -1.44
CA PHE A 280 -6.63 -12.92 -1.85
C PHE A 280 -7.35 -12.01 -2.85
N VAL A 281 -7.81 -12.57 -3.98
CA VAL A 281 -8.56 -11.85 -5.01
C VAL A 281 -9.76 -12.71 -5.40
N ARG A 282 -10.92 -12.48 -4.76
CA ARG A 282 -12.11 -13.33 -4.91
C ARG A 282 -11.79 -14.81 -4.61
N GLU A 283 -12.09 -15.68 -5.56
CA GLU A 283 -11.83 -17.11 -5.60
C GLU A 283 -10.42 -17.49 -6.06
N HIS A 284 -9.51 -16.50 -6.15
CA HIS A 284 -8.13 -16.69 -6.57
C HIS A 284 -7.15 -16.11 -5.54
N VAL A 285 -5.89 -16.50 -5.68
CA VAL A 285 -4.78 -16.00 -4.88
C VAL A 285 -3.71 -15.44 -5.82
N LEU A 286 -3.41 -14.16 -5.65
CA LEU A 286 -2.30 -13.48 -6.30
C LEU A 286 -1.03 -13.70 -5.47
N ILE A 287 -0.04 -14.36 -6.05
CA ILE A 287 1.24 -14.68 -5.42
C ILE A 287 2.32 -13.89 -6.15
N VAL A 288 3.00 -13.00 -5.43
CA VAL A 288 4.15 -12.25 -5.94
C VAL A 288 5.41 -12.93 -5.43
N ARG A 289 6.24 -13.40 -6.36
CA ARG A 289 7.58 -13.92 -6.11
C ARG A 289 8.61 -12.87 -6.52
N ALA A 290 9.86 -13.05 -6.12
CA ALA A 290 10.94 -12.13 -6.45
C ALA A 290 11.06 -11.86 -7.97
N ARG A 291 10.76 -12.84 -8.83
CA ARG A 291 10.93 -12.74 -10.30
C ARG A 291 9.67 -12.99 -11.10
N SER A 292 8.51 -13.11 -10.47
CA SER A 292 7.26 -13.35 -11.18
C SER A 292 6.05 -12.98 -10.34
N VAL A 293 4.95 -12.67 -11.00
CA VAL A 293 3.62 -12.64 -10.39
C VAL A 293 2.78 -13.76 -10.97
N GLN A 294 2.06 -14.48 -10.10
CA GLN A 294 1.30 -15.68 -10.45
C GLN A 294 -0.10 -15.58 -9.85
N VAL A 295 -1.11 -16.06 -10.58
CA VAL A 295 -2.50 -16.15 -10.12
C VAL A 295 -2.91 -17.60 -10.11
N TYR A 296 -3.37 -18.07 -8.95
CA TYR A 296 -3.83 -19.44 -8.73
C TYR A 296 -5.31 -19.44 -8.31
N ALA A 297 -6.04 -20.49 -8.66
CA ALA A 297 -7.33 -20.76 -8.04
C ALA A 297 -7.17 -20.99 -6.53
N ASN A 298 -8.11 -20.50 -5.73
CA ASN A 298 -8.11 -20.69 -4.30
C ASN A 298 -8.75 -22.06 -3.95
N PRO A 299 -7.97 -23.06 -3.51
CA PRO A 299 -8.47 -24.41 -3.24
C PRO A 299 -9.49 -24.50 -2.09
N LEU A 300 -9.54 -23.50 -1.20
CA LEU A 300 -10.53 -23.47 -0.12
C LEU A 300 -11.77 -22.64 -0.48
N PHE A 301 -11.84 -22.03 -1.66
CA PHE A 301 -13.02 -21.27 -2.05
C PHE A 301 -14.17 -22.21 -2.43
N SER A 302 -15.17 -22.30 -1.55
CA SER A 302 -16.41 -23.04 -1.80
C SER A 302 -17.41 -22.09 -2.45
N GLY A 303 -17.66 -22.28 -3.75
CA GLY A 303 -18.45 -21.36 -4.57
C GLY A 303 -19.95 -21.29 -4.29
N ASP A 304 -20.49 -22.03 -3.32
CA ASP A 304 -21.94 -22.17 -3.10
C ASP A 304 -22.35 -21.88 -1.64
N PRO A 305 -22.72 -20.62 -1.32
CA PRO A 305 -23.50 -20.34 -0.12
C PRO A 305 -25.00 -20.66 -0.31
N GLU A 306 -25.52 -20.75 -1.55
CA GLU A 306 -26.96 -20.93 -1.80
C GLU A 306 -27.41 -22.39 -2.04
N ALA A 307 -26.52 -23.29 -2.48
CA ALA A 307 -26.92 -24.65 -2.84
C ALA A 307 -27.21 -25.57 -1.64
N SER A 308 -26.90 -25.16 -0.39
CA SER A 308 -27.14 -25.98 0.81
C SER A 308 -28.53 -25.80 1.43
N THR A 309 -29.46 -25.08 0.79
CA THR A 309 -30.88 -25.02 1.20
C THR A 309 -31.72 -26.15 0.61
N THR A 310 -31.12 -27.27 0.21
CA THR A 310 -31.87 -28.51 -0.01
C THR A 310 -32.39 -29.05 1.33
N ASP A 311 -33.71 -28.94 1.47
CA ASP A 311 -34.57 -29.40 2.56
C ASP A 311 -34.10 -30.72 3.21
N PRO A 312 -33.66 -30.72 4.48
CA PRO A 312 -33.17 -31.91 5.18
C PRO A 312 -34.26 -32.97 5.45
N ARG A 313 -35.51 -32.78 4.97
CA ARG A 313 -36.63 -33.68 5.22
C ARG A 313 -36.75 -34.88 4.27
N ALA A 314 -35.93 -35.00 3.22
CA ALA A 314 -36.13 -36.04 2.20
C ALA A 314 -35.47 -37.42 2.49
N SER A 315 -34.68 -37.60 3.55
CA SER A 315 -33.96 -38.87 3.80
C SER A 315 -34.15 -39.44 5.20
N HIS A 316 -35.40 -39.66 5.61
CA HIS A 316 -35.72 -40.64 6.65
C HIS A 316 -36.42 -41.85 6.03
N ARG A 317 -35.64 -42.86 5.63
CA ARG A 317 -36.14 -44.24 5.61
C ARG A 317 -35.02 -45.28 5.74
N THR A 318 -35.20 -46.08 6.79
CA THR A 318 -34.75 -47.46 7.05
C THR A 318 -33.32 -47.75 7.56
N ALA A 319 -33.31 -48.32 8.77
CA ALA A 319 -32.28 -48.88 9.66
C ALA A 319 -31.54 -50.14 9.08
N PRO A 320 -30.69 -50.93 9.79
CA PRO A 320 -30.39 -50.95 11.24
C PRO A 320 -28.92 -51.21 11.70
N SER A 321 -28.71 -50.85 12.98
CA SER A 321 -27.95 -51.52 14.04
C SER A 321 -26.96 -52.65 13.67
N SER A 322 -25.67 -52.40 13.91
CA SER A 322 -24.78 -53.36 14.60
C SER A 322 -23.62 -52.64 15.29
N ALA A 323 -23.29 -53.16 16.47
CA ALA A 323 -22.44 -52.57 17.49
C ALA A 323 -20.93 -52.55 17.18
N GLN A 324 -20.22 -51.75 18.00
CA GLN A 324 -18.93 -52.09 18.62
C GLN A 324 -17.64 -51.71 17.88
N THR A 325 -17.00 -50.62 18.30
CA THR A 325 -15.69 -50.64 19.01
C THR A 325 -15.23 -49.23 19.38
N ASP A 326 -15.07 -48.98 20.69
CA ASP A 326 -14.40 -47.81 21.25
C ASP A 326 -12.93 -47.77 20.81
N ARG A 327 -12.58 -46.87 19.90
CA ARG A 327 -11.21 -46.42 19.67
C ARG A 327 -11.16 -44.91 19.88
N PRO A 328 -10.17 -44.38 20.64
CA PRO A 328 -10.00 -42.94 20.75
C PRO A 328 -9.80 -42.35 19.35
N PRO A 329 -10.37 -41.16 19.05
CA PRO A 329 -10.26 -40.54 17.75
C PRO A 329 -8.79 -40.26 17.47
N ARG A 330 -8.16 -41.12 16.68
CA ARG A 330 -6.93 -40.76 15.97
C ARG A 330 -7.31 -39.55 15.14
N THR A 331 -6.73 -38.39 15.47
CA THR A 331 -6.71 -37.24 14.56
C THR A 331 -6.17 -37.78 13.24
N SER A 332 -7.09 -37.95 12.28
CA SER A 332 -6.79 -38.43 10.95
C SER A 332 -5.87 -37.40 10.35
N ARG A 333 -4.56 -37.67 10.40
CA ARG A 333 -3.53 -36.89 9.73
C ARG A 333 -3.95 -36.85 8.27
N ALA A 334 -4.52 -35.73 7.84
CA ALA A 334 -5.02 -35.54 6.49
C ALA A 334 -3.90 -35.95 5.54
N SER A 335 -4.10 -37.04 4.82
CA SER A 335 -3.13 -37.56 3.88
C SER A 335 -2.96 -36.48 2.81
N HIS A 336 -1.86 -35.73 2.88
CA HIS A 336 -1.40 -34.83 1.84
C HIS A 336 -1.06 -35.67 0.61
N VAL A 337 -2.08 -36.04 -0.17
CA VAL A 337 -1.88 -36.53 -1.53
C VAL A 337 -1.31 -35.33 -2.29
N ALA A 338 -0.07 -35.45 -2.75
CA ALA A 338 0.57 -34.43 -3.57
C ALA A 338 -0.21 -34.34 -4.90
N SER A 339 -1.22 -33.47 -4.93
CA SER A 339 -1.94 -33.13 -6.15
C SER A 339 -1.00 -32.34 -7.06
N GLU A 340 -1.09 -32.60 -8.37
CA GLU A 340 -0.46 -31.80 -9.40
C GLU A 340 -0.75 -30.29 -9.15
N PRO A 341 0.24 -29.38 -9.34
CA PRO A 341 0.03 -27.97 -9.07
C PRO A 341 -1.15 -27.46 -9.90
N PRO A 342 -2.10 -26.72 -9.28
CA PRO A 342 -3.24 -26.19 -10.01
C PRO A 342 -2.75 -25.28 -11.14
N PRO A 343 -3.47 -25.26 -12.28
CA PRO A 343 -3.09 -24.42 -13.41
C PRO A 343 -3.03 -22.96 -12.96
N CYS A 344 -2.00 -22.24 -13.41
CA CYS A 344 -1.76 -20.87 -13.00
C CYS A 344 -1.43 -19.97 -14.18
N VAL A 345 -1.72 -18.68 -14.01
CA VAL A 345 -1.37 -17.64 -14.97
C VAL A 345 -0.18 -16.91 -14.40
N GLN A 346 0.87 -16.76 -15.19
CA GLN A 346 2.15 -16.22 -14.73
C GLN A 346 2.64 -15.11 -15.66
N HIS A 347 3.14 -14.04 -15.05
CA HIS A 347 3.99 -13.05 -15.68
C HIS A 347 5.37 -13.07 -15.02
N ALA A 348 6.43 -13.22 -15.81
CA ALA A 348 7.81 -13.20 -15.33
C ALA A 348 8.40 -11.78 -15.45
N PHE A 349 9.29 -11.43 -14.53
CA PHE A 349 10.04 -10.17 -14.53
C PHE A 349 11.50 -10.46 -14.93
N PRO A 350 11.80 -10.58 -16.23
CA PRO A 350 13.14 -10.94 -16.68
C PRO A 350 14.16 -9.89 -16.21
N GLY A 351 15.27 -10.34 -15.62
CA GLY A 351 16.35 -9.45 -15.18
C GLY A 351 16.09 -8.66 -13.90
N ASN A 352 14.90 -8.79 -13.28
CA ASN A 352 14.62 -8.21 -11.97
C ASN A 352 14.50 -9.30 -10.88
N SER A 353 14.89 -8.95 -9.66
CA SER A 353 14.76 -9.84 -8.49
C SER A 353 14.35 -9.01 -7.28
N PHE A 354 13.04 -8.88 -7.08
CA PHE A 354 12.48 -8.03 -6.04
C PHE A 354 12.65 -8.64 -4.65
N ARG A 355 13.11 -7.80 -3.71
CA ARG A 355 13.31 -8.21 -2.31
C ARG A 355 12.05 -8.00 -1.47
N GLN A 356 11.33 -6.94 -1.78
CA GLN A 356 10.14 -6.50 -1.07
C GLN A 356 9.16 -5.92 -2.07
N VAL A 357 7.88 -6.01 -1.72
CA VAL A 357 6.79 -5.53 -2.54
C VAL A 357 5.73 -4.88 -1.65
N SER A 358 5.22 -3.73 -2.08
CA SER A 358 4.04 -3.08 -1.53
C SER A 358 2.92 -3.17 -2.56
N VAL A 359 1.78 -3.74 -2.17
CA VAL A 359 0.63 -3.98 -3.05
C VAL A 359 -0.50 -3.06 -2.64
N SER A 360 -1.10 -2.37 -3.63
CA SER A 360 -2.26 -1.51 -3.42
C SER A 360 -3.49 -2.30 -2.95
N ALA A 361 -4.54 -1.60 -2.56
CA ALA A 361 -5.86 -2.22 -2.44
C ALA A 361 -6.35 -2.67 -3.82
N LEU A 362 -7.15 -3.74 -3.83
CA LEU A 362 -7.82 -4.21 -5.03
C LEU A 362 -8.95 -3.24 -5.38
N THR A 363 -8.92 -2.71 -6.61
CA THR A 363 -9.97 -1.81 -7.10
C THR A 363 -10.76 -2.54 -8.18
N GLN A 364 -12.02 -2.86 -7.89
CA GLN A 364 -12.93 -3.42 -8.89
C GLN A 364 -13.32 -2.32 -9.89
N ARG A 365 -13.26 -2.64 -11.18
CA ARG A 365 -13.70 -1.70 -12.22
C ARG A 365 -15.23 -1.55 -12.20
N PRO A 366 -15.77 -0.32 -12.22
CA PRO A 366 -17.22 -0.10 -12.15
C PRO A 366 -17.95 -0.57 -13.43
N ASP A 367 -17.27 -0.53 -14.57
CA ASP A 367 -17.77 -0.96 -15.88
C ASP A 367 -17.61 -2.48 -16.12
N SER A 368 -16.77 -3.15 -15.35
CA SER A 368 -16.50 -4.58 -15.51
C SER A 368 -16.34 -5.25 -14.14
N PRO A 369 -17.40 -5.86 -13.58
CA PRO A 369 -17.39 -6.41 -12.22
C PRO A 369 -16.45 -7.61 -12.05
N ASN A 370 -15.95 -8.19 -13.14
CA ASN A 370 -14.95 -9.25 -13.08
C ASN A 370 -13.53 -8.76 -13.35
N THR A 371 -13.34 -7.45 -13.52
CA THR A 371 -12.03 -6.84 -13.73
C THR A 371 -11.58 -6.10 -12.49
N TYR A 372 -10.36 -6.40 -12.05
CA TYR A 372 -9.73 -5.80 -10.90
C TYR A 372 -8.41 -5.18 -11.29
N ASP A 373 -8.20 -3.95 -10.87
CA ASP A 373 -6.92 -3.28 -10.97
C ASP A 373 -6.18 -3.39 -9.64
N VAL A 374 -4.90 -3.76 -9.74
CA VAL A 374 -3.97 -3.78 -8.61
C VAL A 374 -2.65 -3.20 -9.07
N GLN A 375 -2.05 -2.37 -8.23
CA GLN A 375 -0.75 -1.77 -8.50
C GLN A 375 0.26 -2.30 -7.50
N ILE A 376 1.49 -2.47 -7.98
CA ILE A 376 2.57 -3.05 -7.19
C ILE A 376 3.79 -2.15 -7.27
N LEU A 377 4.29 -1.72 -6.12
CA LEU A 377 5.58 -1.06 -5.99
C LEU A 377 6.59 -2.09 -5.50
N ALA A 378 7.56 -2.42 -6.33
CA ALA A 378 8.56 -3.46 -6.06
C ALA A 378 9.96 -2.84 -5.93
N ASN A 379 10.74 -3.34 -4.96
CA ASN A 379 12.10 -2.87 -4.70
C ASN A 379 13.13 -3.91 -5.16
N GLU A 380 13.97 -3.52 -6.12
CA GLU A 380 15.17 -4.23 -6.52
C GLU A 380 16.38 -3.49 -5.96
N VAL A 381 17.25 -4.19 -5.23
CA VAL A 381 18.28 -3.57 -4.37
C VAL A 381 19.30 -2.75 -5.16
N LEU A 382 19.55 -3.10 -6.42
CA LEU A 382 20.56 -2.48 -7.27
C LEU A 382 19.94 -1.42 -8.20
N GLN A 383 18.73 -1.66 -8.70
CA GLN A 383 18.11 -0.86 -9.75
C GLN A 383 17.13 0.20 -9.18
N GLY A 384 16.51 -0.05 -8.02
CA GLY A 384 15.60 0.89 -7.37
C GLY A 384 14.16 0.40 -7.29
N LEU A 385 13.19 1.30 -7.50
CA LEU A 385 11.76 0.98 -7.37
C LEU A 385 11.09 0.87 -8.75
N PHE A 386 10.17 -0.07 -8.85
CA PHE A 386 9.39 -0.36 -10.05
C PHE A 386 7.91 -0.34 -9.70
N LEU A 387 7.13 0.48 -10.39
CA LEU A 387 5.68 0.55 -10.27
C LEU A 387 5.05 -0.20 -11.44
N PHE A 388 4.32 -1.27 -11.13
CA PHE A 388 3.57 -2.08 -12.08
C PHE A 388 2.07 -1.84 -11.91
N ASP A 389 1.38 -1.72 -13.03
CA ASP A 389 -0.07 -1.81 -13.11
C ASP A 389 -0.43 -3.23 -13.54
N MET A 390 -1.37 -3.84 -12.82
CA MET A 390 -1.87 -5.16 -13.15
C MET A 390 -3.39 -5.12 -13.28
N THR A 391 -3.88 -5.70 -14.37
CA THR A 391 -5.31 -5.89 -14.60
C THR A 391 -5.61 -7.38 -14.59
N LEU A 392 -6.47 -7.78 -13.67
CA LEU A 392 -6.94 -9.15 -13.48
C LEU A 392 -8.36 -9.24 -14.04
N VAL A 393 -8.57 -10.05 -15.07
CA VAL A 393 -9.91 -10.29 -15.63
C VAL A 393 -10.33 -11.72 -15.32
N PHE A 394 -11.34 -11.88 -14.49
CA PHE A 394 -11.90 -13.18 -14.14
C PHE A 394 -13.04 -13.55 -15.10
N PRO A 395 -13.16 -14.83 -15.50
CA PRO A 395 -14.28 -15.25 -16.32
C PRO A 395 -15.61 -15.19 -15.53
N SER A 396 -16.69 -14.80 -16.21
CA SER A 396 -18.02 -14.71 -15.58
C SER A 396 -18.63 -16.09 -15.39
N ARG A 397 -19.00 -16.43 -14.14
CA ARG A 397 -19.69 -17.70 -13.80
C ARG A 397 -20.99 -17.90 -14.58
N ALA A 398 -21.72 -16.82 -14.88
CA ALA A 398 -23.00 -16.88 -15.60
C ALA A 398 -22.90 -17.56 -16.97
N SER A 399 -21.73 -17.49 -17.63
CA SER A 399 -21.52 -18.09 -18.94
C SER A 399 -21.34 -19.62 -18.91
N ALA A 400 -20.97 -20.19 -17.75
CA ALA A 400 -20.73 -21.63 -17.63
C ALA A 400 -22.01 -22.43 -17.37
N THR A 401 -23.00 -21.83 -16.68
CA THR A 401 -24.21 -22.53 -16.23
C THR A 401 -25.14 -22.94 -17.37
N GLU A 402 -25.13 -22.25 -18.52
CA GLU A 402 -26.03 -22.58 -19.63
C GLU A 402 -25.67 -23.86 -20.39
N LYS A 403 -24.45 -24.42 -20.22
CA LYS A 403 -23.97 -25.54 -21.05
C LYS A 403 -23.81 -26.88 -20.34
N SER A 404 -23.93 -26.95 -19.01
CA SER A 404 -23.69 -28.20 -18.27
C SER A 404 -24.70 -28.43 -17.16
N GLN A 405 -25.88 -28.96 -17.50
CA GLN A 405 -26.89 -29.38 -16.53
C GLN A 405 -26.65 -30.78 -15.92
N ALA A 406 -25.49 -31.43 -16.14
CA ALA A 406 -25.32 -32.85 -15.81
C ALA A 406 -24.19 -33.21 -14.82
N SER A 407 -23.27 -32.31 -14.45
CA SER A 407 -22.19 -32.64 -13.49
C SER A 407 -21.60 -31.40 -12.83
N LEU A 408 -21.27 -31.50 -11.52
CA LEU A 408 -20.49 -30.48 -10.81
C LEU A 408 -19.16 -30.25 -11.55
N PRO A 409 -18.82 -29.00 -11.92
CA PRO A 409 -17.58 -28.71 -12.62
C PRO A 409 -16.38 -29.07 -11.72
N SER A 410 -15.39 -29.74 -12.32
CA SER A 410 -14.12 -30.00 -11.66
C SER A 410 -13.39 -28.67 -11.41
N ILE A 411 -12.55 -28.58 -10.39
CA ILE A 411 -11.70 -27.40 -10.16
C ILE A 411 -10.81 -27.09 -11.38
N HIS A 412 -10.55 -28.10 -12.21
CA HIS A 412 -9.81 -27.98 -13.46
C HIS A 412 -10.62 -27.34 -14.61
N ASP A 413 -11.95 -27.24 -14.48
CA ASP A 413 -12.83 -26.64 -15.50
C ASP A 413 -13.02 -25.13 -15.29
N ILE A 414 -12.48 -24.57 -14.20
CA ILE A 414 -12.53 -23.13 -13.93
C ILE A 414 -11.63 -22.44 -14.97
N PRO A 415 -12.19 -21.57 -15.85
CA PRO A 415 -11.38 -20.90 -16.84
C PRO A 415 -10.32 -20.03 -16.13
N LEU A 416 -9.10 -20.06 -16.66
CA LEU A 416 -8.01 -19.30 -16.08
C LEU A 416 -8.27 -17.80 -16.21
N PRO A 417 -7.94 -17.00 -15.18
CA PRO A 417 -8.06 -15.56 -15.28
C PRO A 417 -7.07 -15.01 -16.31
N LEU A 418 -7.39 -13.86 -16.90
CA LEU A 418 -6.41 -13.08 -17.65
C LEU A 418 -5.61 -12.23 -16.66
N LEU A 419 -4.30 -12.21 -16.84
CA LEU A 419 -3.37 -11.35 -16.10
C LEU A 419 -2.62 -10.49 -17.12
N ASP A 420 -2.92 -9.20 -17.14
CA ASP A 420 -2.14 -8.19 -17.85
C ASP A 420 -1.26 -7.44 -16.84
N VAL A 421 0.03 -7.31 -17.13
CA VAL A 421 1.01 -6.64 -16.25
C VAL A 421 1.80 -5.66 -17.09
N ARG A 422 1.76 -4.39 -16.69
CA ARG A 422 2.42 -3.29 -17.40
C ARG A 422 3.34 -2.55 -16.45
N LEU A 423 4.59 -2.35 -16.86
CA LEU A 423 5.52 -1.48 -16.14
C LEU A 423 5.11 -0.03 -16.38
N ARG A 424 4.69 0.67 -15.33
CA ARG A 424 4.20 2.04 -15.40
C ARG A 424 5.30 3.06 -15.09
N GLY A 425 6.11 2.77 -14.07
CA GLY A 425 7.08 3.74 -13.55
C GLY A 425 8.35 3.09 -13.02
N VAL A 426 9.48 3.79 -13.16
CA VAL A 426 10.79 3.37 -12.63
C VAL A 426 11.43 4.53 -11.86
N TYR A 427 11.83 4.27 -10.62
CA TYR A 427 12.73 5.14 -9.86
C TYR A 427 14.13 4.51 -9.87
N ALA A 428 14.99 4.99 -10.77
CA ALA A 428 16.33 4.44 -10.95
C ALA A 428 17.30 4.96 -9.88
N MET A 429 17.83 4.06 -9.06
CA MET A 429 18.84 4.39 -8.05
C MET A 429 20.26 4.59 -8.62
N SER A 430 20.49 4.18 -9.88
CA SER A 430 21.81 4.09 -10.51
C SER A 430 22.13 5.19 -11.53
N MET A 431 21.20 6.10 -11.84
CA MET A 431 21.38 7.04 -12.97
C MET A 431 21.49 8.50 -12.52
N SER A 432 22.62 8.83 -11.91
CA SER A 432 23.22 10.16 -12.10
C SER A 432 24.74 10.07 -12.08
N THR A 433 25.31 9.39 -13.09
CA THR A 433 26.40 10.08 -13.76
C THR A 433 25.76 11.37 -14.25
N GLN A 434 26.02 12.47 -13.55
CA GLN A 434 25.85 13.79 -14.13
C GLN A 434 26.36 13.65 -15.56
N GLN A 435 25.48 13.78 -16.55
CA GLN A 435 25.91 14.45 -17.74
C GLN A 435 26.50 15.73 -17.19
N ASP A 436 27.84 15.76 -17.12
CA ASP A 436 28.60 16.97 -16.93
C ASP A 436 27.98 17.92 -17.96
N LEU A 437 27.10 18.80 -17.48
CA LEU A 437 26.77 20.03 -18.11
C LEU A 437 28.15 20.67 -18.30
N LYS A 438 28.72 20.44 -19.49
CA LYS A 438 29.81 21.23 -20.05
C LYS A 438 29.25 22.64 -20.18
N LEU A 439 29.12 23.34 -19.06
CA LEU A 439 29.02 24.77 -19.02
C LEU A 439 30.25 25.25 -19.79
N PRO A 440 30.07 25.99 -20.90
CA PRO A 440 31.19 26.50 -21.65
C PRO A 440 32.02 27.34 -20.69
N ARG A 441 33.28 26.94 -20.49
CA ARG A 441 34.29 27.74 -19.79
C ARG A 441 34.39 29.08 -20.51
N LYS A 442 33.61 30.08 -20.07
CA LYS A 442 33.89 31.48 -20.39
C LYS A 442 35.09 31.89 -19.56
N SER A 443 36.19 32.07 -20.26
CA SER A 443 37.44 32.65 -19.81
C SER A 443 37.26 34.11 -19.35
N GLY A 444 37.73 34.42 -18.15
CA GLY A 444 38.08 35.77 -17.66
C GLY A 444 36.89 36.71 -17.39
N SER A 445 36.92 37.66 -16.46
CA SER A 445 37.96 38.12 -15.54
C SER A 445 37.30 39.02 -14.48
N ALA A 446 37.85 39.02 -13.27
CA ALA A 446 37.87 40.14 -12.31
C ALA A 446 36.54 40.80 -11.88
N LEU A 447 35.89 40.27 -10.83
CA LEU A 447 35.38 41.09 -9.72
C LEU A 447 34.94 40.21 -8.53
N GLN A 448 35.88 39.78 -7.69
CA GLN A 448 35.53 39.16 -6.41
C GLN A 448 36.52 39.58 -5.32
N LYS A 449 36.36 40.84 -4.90
CA LYS A 449 36.92 41.41 -3.67
C LYS A 449 35.86 42.27 -2.99
N HIS A 450 34.83 41.64 -2.42
CA HIS A 450 34.09 42.15 -1.27
C HIS A 450 33.11 41.07 -0.82
N LEU A 451 33.47 40.36 0.26
CA LEU A 451 32.61 39.70 1.26
C LEU A 451 33.40 38.58 1.96
N THR A 452 34.45 38.96 2.68
CA THR A 452 35.02 38.14 3.76
C THR A 452 35.67 39.08 4.78
N ARG A 453 34.84 39.82 5.51
CA ARG A 453 35.27 40.59 6.68
C ARG A 453 34.06 40.93 7.56
N GLN A 454 33.52 39.92 8.24
CA GLN A 454 32.76 40.07 9.50
C GLN A 454 32.42 38.69 10.09
N ALA A 455 33.44 38.02 10.60
CA ALA A 455 33.33 37.01 11.64
C ALA A 455 34.72 36.92 12.27
N ILE A 456 34.78 36.75 13.59
CA ILE A 456 35.96 36.80 14.47
C ILE A 456 36.24 38.21 15.00
N MET A 457 35.65 38.51 16.16
CA MET A 457 36.21 39.24 17.29
C MET A 457 35.15 39.23 18.40
N HIS A 458 35.20 38.24 19.30
CA HIS A 458 34.84 38.32 20.73
C HIS A 458 35.02 36.93 21.36
N GLY A 459 36.28 36.61 21.69
CA GLY A 459 36.62 35.55 22.65
C GLY A 459 37.00 36.22 23.96
N GLY A 460 36.15 36.09 24.98
CA GLY A 460 36.44 36.45 26.37
C GLY A 460 36.26 35.23 27.28
N PRO A 461 37.17 34.97 28.24
CA PRO A 461 37.13 33.78 29.08
C PRO A 461 36.07 33.85 30.19
N PRO A 462 35.56 32.71 30.68
CA PRO A 462 34.48 32.66 31.66
C PRO A 462 34.96 32.94 33.10
N PRO A 463 34.15 33.59 33.96
CA PRO A 463 34.49 33.78 35.36
C PRO A 463 34.04 32.59 36.22
N LEU A 464 34.94 32.23 37.15
CA LEU A 464 34.74 31.33 38.28
C LEU A 464 33.63 31.86 39.20
N MET A 465 32.56 31.08 39.39
CA MET A 465 31.55 31.34 40.43
C MET A 465 31.89 30.58 41.71
N ARG A 466 32.10 31.37 42.76
CA ARG A 466 32.40 31.01 44.14
C ARG A 466 31.07 30.91 44.91
N GLY A 467 30.99 29.94 45.83
CA GLY A 467 29.81 29.71 46.67
C GLY A 467 29.46 30.88 47.60
N GLY A 468 28.17 30.95 47.94
CA GLY A 468 27.61 31.86 48.93
C GLY A 468 26.34 31.27 49.52
N GLN A 469 26.39 30.96 50.82
CA GLN A 469 25.26 30.55 51.66
C GLN A 469 24.25 31.71 51.81
N GLY A 470 22.97 31.37 51.97
CA GLY A 470 21.95 32.35 52.37
C GLY A 470 20.58 31.70 52.61
N ARG A 471 20.30 31.38 53.89
CA ARG A 471 18.94 31.21 54.44
C ARG A 471 18.15 32.53 54.29
N PRO A 472 16.81 32.51 54.20
CA PRO A 472 16.03 32.70 55.42
C PRO A 472 14.72 31.89 55.52
N THR A 473 14.17 31.97 56.72
CA THR A 473 13.08 31.23 57.36
C THR A 473 11.73 31.97 57.37
N MET A 474 10.66 31.18 57.47
CA MET A 474 9.40 31.34 58.25
C MET A 474 8.12 31.99 57.65
N ALA A 475 7.04 31.21 57.86
CA ALA A 475 5.64 31.56 58.19
C ALA A 475 4.68 31.99 57.05
N SER A 476 3.40 31.62 56.98
CA SER A 476 2.48 30.88 57.88
C SER A 476 1.26 30.30 57.14
N ALA A 477 0.77 29.15 57.62
CA ALA A 477 -0.61 28.73 57.86
C ALA A 477 -1.78 29.05 56.88
N SER A 478 -2.53 28.00 56.50
CA SER A 478 -3.89 27.76 57.03
C SER A 478 -4.36 26.32 56.78
N ASN A 479 -5.02 25.79 57.81
CA ASN A 479 -5.55 24.43 57.95
C ASN A 479 -6.95 24.29 57.34
N HIS A 480 -7.27 23.09 56.85
CA HIS A 480 -8.57 22.46 57.16
C HIS A 480 -8.44 20.93 57.15
N THR A 481 -9.32 20.30 57.93
CA THR A 481 -9.09 19.11 58.74
C THR A 481 -10.10 18.01 58.38
N MET A 482 -9.60 16.80 58.03
CA MET A 482 -10.13 15.42 58.29
C MET A 482 -11.60 15.05 57.93
N PRO A 483 -12.04 13.77 58.07
CA PRO A 483 -11.36 12.45 58.20
C PRO A 483 -11.85 11.47 57.08
N GLY A 484 -11.46 10.21 56.90
CA GLY A 484 -10.68 9.20 57.60
C GLY A 484 -11.22 7.81 57.17
N SER A 485 -10.38 6.77 57.08
CA SER A 485 -10.74 5.38 57.42
C SER A 485 -9.58 4.39 57.17
N SER A 486 -9.13 3.77 58.27
CA SER A 486 -8.99 2.31 58.43
C SER A 486 -7.94 1.52 57.61
N ARG A 487 -6.87 1.17 58.34
CA ARG A 487 -5.98 -0.03 58.31
C ARG A 487 -6.67 -1.39 57.97
N PRO A 488 -5.94 -2.54 57.76
CA PRO A 488 -4.60 -2.86 58.25
C PRO A 488 -3.61 -3.61 57.33
N LEU A 489 -2.36 -3.57 57.81
CA LEU A 489 -1.22 -4.43 57.51
C LEU A 489 -1.48 -5.89 57.88
N LEU A 490 -1.03 -6.83 57.02
CA LEU A 490 -0.63 -8.16 57.46
C LEU A 490 0.75 -8.50 56.88
N ARG A 491 1.66 -8.77 57.82
CA ARG A 491 3.05 -9.15 57.68
C ARG A 491 3.08 -10.67 57.81
N GLY A 492 3.60 -11.38 56.81
CA GLY A 492 3.75 -12.83 56.85
C GLY A 492 4.93 -13.26 56.00
N GLY A 493 6.08 -13.44 56.63
CA GLY A 493 7.26 -14.05 56.02
C GLY A 493 7.10 -15.56 55.97
N ALA A 494 7.52 -16.16 54.86
CA ALA A 494 7.75 -17.60 54.76
C ALA A 494 9.08 -17.82 54.03
N ALA A 495 9.98 -18.50 54.74
CA ALA A 495 11.30 -18.90 54.29
C ALA A 495 11.21 -19.90 53.11
N ARG A 496 12.06 -19.70 52.09
CA ARG A 496 12.27 -20.66 51.01
C ARG A 496 13.23 -21.77 51.48
N PRO A 497 12.94 -23.05 51.25
CA PRO A 497 13.91 -24.11 51.46
C PRO A 497 14.89 -24.18 50.28
N MET A 498 16.19 -24.32 50.59
CA MET A 498 17.25 -24.66 49.65
C MET A 498 17.02 -26.10 49.15
N MET A 499 17.02 -26.29 47.83
CA MET A 499 17.14 -27.61 47.21
C MET A 499 18.60 -27.88 46.77
N PRO A 500 19.05 -29.14 46.79
CA PRO A 500 20.42 -29.54 46.47
C PRO A 500 20.66 -29.63 44.95
N PRO A 501 21.93 -29.59 44.49
CA PRO A 501 22.27 -29.66 43.08
C PRO A 501 22.09 -31.09 42.53
N LEU A 502 21.31 -31.21 41.45
CA LEU A 502 21.16 -32.44 40.68
C LEU A 502 22.33 -32.62 39.70
N ALA A 503 22.79 -33.87 39.63
CA ALA A 503 23.93 -34.35 38.85
C ALA A 503 23.72 -34.24 37.33
N ALA A 504 24.83 -34.06 36.61
CA ALA A 504 24.91 -34.05 35.16
C ALA A 504 24.61 -35.43 34.55
N PRO A 505 23.87 -35.53 33.43
CA PRO A 505 23.75 -36.78 32.69
C PRO A 505 24.91 -36.94 31.69
N SER A 506 25.53 -38.10 31.76
CA SER A 506 26.55 -38.63 30.85
C SER A 506 25.99 -38.87 29.44
N LEU A 507 26.66 -38.32 28.43
CA LEU A 507 26.44 -38.58 27.01
C LEU A 507 26.86 -40.02 26.66
N THR A 508 25.96 -40.76 26.01
CA THR A 508 26.30 -41.98 25.26
C THR A 508 26.15 -41.68 23.76
N PRO A 509 27.11 -42.08 22.90
CA PRO A 509 26.99 -41.87 21.46
C PRO A 509 26.24 -43.04 20.81
N ALA A 510 25.11 -42.75 20.17
CA ALA A 510 24.44 -43.68 19.27
C ALA A 510 25.05 -43.54 17.87
N SER A 511 25.68 -44.60 17.39
CA SER A 511 26.14 -44.77 16.01
C SER A 511 24.96 -45.14 15.11
N SER A 512 24.64 -44.29 14.12
CA SER A 512 23.75 -44.66 13.01
C SER A 512 24.54 -44.76 11.69
N THR A 513 24.65 -45.99 11.20
CA THR A 513 25.08 -46.34 9.85
C THR A 513 23.89 -46.15 8.91
N ALA A 514 23.93 -45.12 8.06
CA ALA A 514 22.98 -44.93 6.96
C ALA A 514 23.64 -45.35 5.64
N GLN A 515 23.19 -46.48 5.08
CA GLN A 515 23.52 -46.92 3.73
C GLN A 515 22.76 -46.08 2.70
N HIS A 516 23.49 -45.51 1.74
CA HIS A 516 22.93 -44.83 0.57
C HIS A 516 22.40 -45.86 -0.45
N HIS A 517 21.08 -45.89 -0.66
CA HIS A 517 20.49 -46.39 -1.89
C HIS A 517 20.09 -45.20 -2.78
N ARG A 518 20.72 -45.09 -3.95
CA ARG A 518 20.29 -44.22 -5.07
C ARG A 518 19.14 -44.89 -5.82
N PRO A 519 18.02 -44.21 -6.10
CA PRO A 519 17.10 -44.65 -7.13
C PRO A 519 17.47 -44.03 -8.48
N HIS A 520 17.36 -44.86 -9.51
CA HIS A 520 17.54 -44.54 -10.91
C HIS A 520 16.28 -43.85 -11.43
N VAL A 521 16.37 -42.58 -11.85
CA VAL A 521 15.26 -41.85 -12.47
C VAL A 521 15.30 -42.10 -13.98
N GLN A 522 14.19 -42.61 -14.52
CA GLN A 522 13.94 -42.72 -15.95
C GLN A 522 13.36 -41.39 -16.46
N SER A 523 13.98 -40.81 -17.48
CA SER A 523 13.52 -39.60 -18.15
C SER A 523 12.36 -39.91 -19.09
N SER A 524 11.14 -39.53 -18.72
CA SER A 524 9.99 -39.46 -19.62
C SER A 524 9.89 -38.04 -20.21
N SER A 525 9.97 -37.96 -21.53
CA SER A 525 9.73 -36.75 -22.31
C SER A 525 8.23 -36.42 -22.29
N PHE A 526 7.84 -35.35 -21.60
CA PHE A 526 6.47 -34.82 -21.62
C PHE A 526 6.40 -33.48 -22.36
N ALA A 527 5.36 -33.32 -23.16
CA ALA A 527 5.11 -32.18 -24.02
C ALA A 527 4.75 -30.92 -23.20
N GLN A 528 5.42 -29.80 -23.47
CA GLN A 528 5.09 -28.49 -22.91
C GLN A 528 3.70 -28.01 -23.39
N PRO A 529 2.83 -27.51 -22.50
CA PRO A 529 1.64 -26.78 -22.91
C PRO A 529 2.04 -25.48 -23.60
N GLN A 530 1.38 -25.19 -24.72
CA GLN A 530 1.61 -23.99 -25.54
C GLN A 530 1.37 -22.73 -24.69
N GLN A 531 2.44 -22.01 -24.37
CA GLN A 531 2.35 -20.65 -23.87
C GLN A 531 1.79 -19.75 -24.98
N THR A 532 0.68 -19.09 -24.71
CA THR A 532 0.18 -17.96 -25.50
C THR A 532 1.15 -16.79 -25.37
N SER A 533 2.24 -16.86 -26.13
CA SER A 533 3.28 -15.86 -26.25
C SER A 533 2.83 -14.76 -27.22
N VAL A 534 1.83 -13.98 -26.80
CA VAL A 534 1.49 -12.74 -27.50
C VAL A 534 2.14 -11.59 -26.72
N THR A 535 3.02 -10.83 -27.39
CA THR A 535 3.62 -9.55 -26.94
C THR A 535 4.88 -9.54 -26.04
N LEU A 536 5.82 -10.51 -26.14
CA LEU A 536 7.07 -10.44 -25.33
C LEU A 536 8.28 -9.72 -26.01
N HIS A 537 8.19 -9.34 -27.29
CA HIS A 537 9.38 -8.83 -28.02
C HIS A 537 9.65 -7.31 -27.89
N GLN A 538 8.70 -6.50 -27.42
CA GLN A 538 8.89 -5.04 -27.30
C GLN A 538 9.45 -4.58 -25.93
N ALA A 539 9.16 -5.29 -24.84
CA ALA A 539 9.73 -4.97 -23.52
C ALA A 539 11.26 -5.20 -23.46
N ALA A 540 11.76 -6.25 -24.11
CA ALA A 540 13.17 -6.65 -24.08
C ALA A 540 14.16 -5.59 -24.66
N ARG A 541 13.69 -4.65 -25.50
CA ARG A 541 14.54 -3.59 -26.06
C ARG A 541 14.72 -2.39 -25.13
N ALA A 542 13.77 -2.11 -24.22
CA ALA A 542 13.95 -1.08 -23.19
C ALA A 542 14.86 -1.56 -22.04
N GLU A 543 15.02 -2.87 -21.87
CA GLU A 543 15.73 -3.48 -20.73
C GLU A 543 17.26 -3.55 -20.90
N SER A 544 17.79 -3.48 -22.12
CA SER A 544 19.22 -3.76 -22.39
C SER A 544 20.19 -2.58 -22.16
N GLN A 545 19.72 -1.41 -21.73
CA GLN A 545 20.55 -0.20 -21.59
C GLN A 545 20.96 0.19 -20.16
N TYR A 546 20.54 -0.56 -19.13
CA TYR A 546 20.90 -0.25 -17.75
C TYR A 546 22.24 -0.92 -17.37
N GLN A 547 23.37 -0.32 -17.78
CA GLN A 547 24.67 -0.71 -17.23
C GLN A 547 24.68 -0.50 -15.71
N ILE A 548 25.21 -1.48 -14.96
CA ILE A 548 25.28 -1.49 -13.50
C ILE A 548 26.30 -0.43 -13.04
N VAL A 549 25.87 0.83 -12.98
CA VAL A 549 26.61 1.89 -12.28
C VAL A 549 26.47 1.64 -10.78
N SER A 550 27.58 1.76 -10.03
CA SER A 550 27.58 1.57 -8.57
C SER A 550 26.49 2.44 -7.91
N ALA A 551 25.41 1.81 -7.43
CA ALA A 551 24.29 2.50 -6.80
C ALA A 551 24.78 3.39 -5.64
N ARG A 552 24.40 4.67 -5.68
CA ARG A 552 24.79 5.69 -4.68
C ARG A 552 24.18 5.43 -3.31
N GLY A 553 23.09 4.68 -3.26
CA GLY A 553 22.33 4.36 -2.06
C GLY A 553 21.53 3.07 -2.21
N PHE A 554 20.56 2.89 -1.34
CA PHE A 554 19.51 1.88 -1.47
C PHE A 554 18.23 2.38 -0.78
N VAL A 555 17.08 1.83 -1.19
CA VAL A 555 15.80 2.08 -0.52
C VAL A 555 15.68 1.16 0.69
N SER A 556 15.59 1.75 1.89
CA SER A 556 15.54 1.00 3.16
C SER A 556 14.12 0.65 3.60
N ALA A 557 13.14 1.46 3.20
CA ALA A 557 11.71 1.26 3.44
C ALA A 557 10.92 1.97 2.33
N PHE A 558 9.75 1.44 1.98
CA PHE A 558 8.83 2.08 1.05
C PHE A 558 7.40 1.60 1.32
N ALA A 559 6.44 2.40 0.89
CA ALA A 559 5.02 2.08 0.94
C ALA A 559 4.31 2.66 -0.29
N LEU A 560 3.36 1.90 -0.82
CA LEU A 560 2.40 2.33 -1.82
C LEU A 560 1.05 2.58 -1.12
N GLY A 561 0.37 3.67 -1.47
CA GLY A 561 -0.92 3.99 -0.88
C GLY A 561 -2.00 2.99 -1.32
N PRO A 562 -3.14 2.90 -0.60
CA PRO A 562 -4.19 1.95 -0.95
C PRO A 562 -4.73 2.15 -2.37
N ARG A 563 -4.81 3.38 -2.86
CA ARG A 563 -5.20 3.67 -4.25
C ARG A 563 -4.02 3.78 -5.21
N ALA A 564 -2.80 3.56 -4.70
CA ALA A 564 -1.55 3.63 -5.44
C ALA A 564 -1.37 4.91 -6.29
N ARG A 565 -1.97 6.00 -5.80
CA ARG A 565 -1.79 7.34 -6.37
C ARG A 565 -0.56 8.01 -5.80
N ARG A 566 -0.16 7.61 -4.60
CA ARG A 566 1.01 8.13 -3.91
C ARG A 566 1.89 7.01 -3.43
N ALA A 567 3.15 7.35 -3.22
CA ALA A 567 4.12 6.47 -2.59
C ALA A 567 5.06 7.28 -1.71
N VAL A 568 5.65 6.60 -0.74
CA VAL A 568 6.73 7.12 0.09
C VAL A 568 7.84 6.10 0.11
N TRP A 569 9.09 6.55 0.07
CA TRP A 569 10.23 5.70 0.32
C TRP A 569 11.32 6.44 1.07
N VAL A 570 12.24 5.66 1.64
CA VAL A 570 13.39 6.17 2.38
C VAL A 570 14.65 5.73 1.69
N GLU A 571 15.43 6.71 1.21
CA GLU A 571 16.74 6.47 0.66
C GLU A 571 17.81 6.56 1.75
N ARG A 572 18.72 5.59 1.74
CA ARG A 572 19.98 5.65 2.46
C ARG A 572 21.14 5.70 1.48
N ARG A 573 21.90 6.79 1.49
CA ARG A 573 23.14 6.91 0.71
C ARG A 573 24.29 6.13 1.36
N ARG A 574 25.05 5.41 0.55
CA ARG A 574 26.23 4.64 1.03
C ARG A 574 27.28 5.62 1.53
N GLY A 575 27.87 5.33 2.69
CA GLY A 575 28.85 6.22 3.33
C GLY A 575 28.26 7.52 3.90
N SER A 576 26.94 7.68 3.91
CA SER A 576 26.27 8.85 4.47
C SER A 576 25.47 8.50 5.73
N THR A 577 25.41 9.46 6.64
CA THR A 577 24.53 9.46 7.81
C THR A 577 23.15 10.01 7.47
N LEU A 578 22.99 10.58 6.28
CA LEU A 578 21.71 11.12 5.82
C LEU A 578 20.74 9.99 5.44
N ARG A 579 19.49 10.19 5.79
CA ARG A 579 18.32 9.44 5.33
C ARG A 579 17.35 10.46 4.74
N GLU A 580 16.95 10.25 3.50
CA GLU A 580 16.02 11.13 2.80
C GLU A 580 14.69 10.41 2.65
N ILE A 581 13.61 11.04 3.11
CA ILE A 581 12.25 10.57 2.93
C ILE A 581 11.72 11.25 1.68
N PHE A 582 11.40 10.44 0.67
CA PHE A 582 10.81 10.88 -0.58
C PHE A 582 9.32 10.62 -0.59
N ALA A 583 8.56 11.57 -1.14
CA ALA A 583 7.16 11.39 -1.48
C ALA A 583 7.00 11.49 -3.00
N TRP A 584 6.03 10.75 -3.52
CA TRP A 584 5.67 10.75 -4.93
C TRP A 584 4.17 10.86 -5.09
N ASP A 585 3.74 11.58 -6.12
CA ASP A 585 2.34 11.71 -6.54
C ASP A 585 2.28 11.42 -8.04
N TRP A 586 1.43 10.47 -8.41
CA TRP A 586 1.30 10.05 -9.80
C TRP A 586 0.85 11.20 -10.72
N ARG A 587 0.13 12.21 -10.21
CA ARG A 587 -0.37 13.32 -11.03
C ARG A 587 0.73 14.18 -11.61
N GLU A 588 1.78 14.45 -10.85
CA GLU A 588 2.87 15.30 -11.36
C GLU A 588 3.60 14.61 -12.52
N SER A 589 3.61 13.27 -12.54
CA SER A 589 4.13 12.51 -13.70
C SER A 589 3.23 12.52 -14.94
N MET A 590 1.98 12.98 -14.82
CA MET A 590 1.05 13.14 -15.95
C MET A 590 1.05 14.53 -16.58
N VAL A 591 1.62 15.52 -15.91
CA VAL A 591 1.84 16.84 -16.50
C VAL A 591 3.04 16.74 -17.45
N GLU A 592 2.89 15.92 -18.48
CA GLU A 592 3.90 15.71 -19.51
C GLU A 592 3.82 16.84 -20.52
N VAL A 593 4.94 17.56 -20.60
CA VAL A 593 5.53 18.17 -21.79
C VAL A 593 4.53 18.31 -22.92
N THR A 594 3.80 19.44 -22.94
CA THR A 594 3.31 19.95 -24.23
C THR A 594 4.51 19.88 -25.15
N PRO A 595 4.48 19.09 -26.25
CA PRO A 595 5.61 19.01 -27.16
C PRO A 595 5.98 20.46 -27.42
N VAL A 596 7.18 20.85 -27.01
CA VAL A 596 7.72 22.14 -27.43
C VAL A 596 7.61 22.02 -28.93
N GLU A 597 6.68 22.77 -29.52
CA GLU A 597 6.61 22.90 -30.97
C GLU A 597 8.02 23.36 -31.29
N GLU A 598 8.86 22.42 -31.75
CA GLU A 598 10.18 22.74 -32.23
C GLU A 598 9.86 23.76 -33.29
N ASP A 599 10.14 25.03 -32.96
CA ASP A 599 9.93 26.17 -33.82
C ASP A 599 10.43 25.70 -35.17
N ALA A 600 9.47 25.39 -36.05
CA ALA A 600 9.71 25.23 -37.46
C ALA A 600 10.04 26.64 -37.91
N GLY A 601 11.24 27.09 -37.53
CA GLY A 601 11.96 28.21 -38.06
C GLY A 601 12.25 27.86 -39.49
N GLY A 602 11.20 27.91 -40.31
CA GLY A 602 11.26 28.25 -41.69
C GLY A 602 12.08 29.52 -41.75
N SER A 603 13.34 29.34 -42.13
CA SER A 603 14.21 30.34 -42.69
C SER A 603 13.37 31.23 -43.61
N SER A 604 13.04 32.43 -43.11
CA SER A 604 12.57 33.54 -43.92
C SER A 604 13.71 33.89 -44.87
N GLY A 605 13.66 33.32 -46.07
CA GLY A 605 14.42 33.77 -47.21
C GLY A 605 13.94 35.17 -47.57
N THR A 606 14.83 36.14 -47.46
CA THR A 606 14.73 37.44 -48.11
C THR A 606 14.57 37.22 -49.62
N VAL A 607 13.35 37.40 -50.13
CA VAL A 607 13.10 37.59 -51.56
C VAL A 607 13.10 39.09 -51.80
N GLU A 608 14.09 39.54 -52.57
CA GLU A 608 14.19 40.91 -53.07
C GLU A 608 12.94 41.28 -53.87
N GLU A 609 12.44 42.49 -53.63
CA GLU A 609 11.50 43.19 -54.49
C GLU A 609 12.02 43.22 -55.92
N MET A 610 11.22 42.73 -56.86
CA MET A 610 11.35 43.10 -58.26
C MET A 610 9.97 43.50 -58.78
N ASP A 611 9.83 44.81 -58.98
CA ASP A 611 8.73 45.48 -59.66
C ASP A 611 8.48 44.89 -61.04
N VAL A 612 7.23 44.52 -61.33
CA VAL A 612 6.71 44.50 -62.71
C VAL A 612 5.24 44.93 -62.71
N ASP A 613 5.01 46.06 -63.37
CA ASP A 613 3.73 46.63 -63.77
C ASP A 613 2.87 45.65 -64.60
N GLY A 614 1.53 45.76 -64.49
CA GLY A 614 0.70 45.54 -65.67
C GLY A 614 -0.74 45.06 -65.50
N VAL A 615 -1.67 46.02 -65.59
CA VAL A 615 -2.84 46.00 -66.52
C VAL A 615 -3.99 44.99 -66.27
N SER A 616 -5.11 45.59 -65.83
CA SER A 616 -6.51 45.50 -66.34
C SER A 616 -7.31 44.19 -66.41
N GLN A 617 -8.49 44.31 -65.80
CA GLN A 617 -9.84 44.15 -66.37
C GLN A 617 -10.64 42.84 -66.19
N THR A 618 -11.86 43.08 -65.70
CA THR A 618 -13.17 42.51 -66.08
C THR A 618 -13.52 41.08 -65.69
N GLY A 619 -14.46 40.98 -64.73
CA GLY A 619 -15.87 40.62 -65.00
C GLY A 619 -16.17 39.20 -65.50
N GLY A 620 -17.03 38.47 -64.80
CA GLY A 620 -17.64 37.27 -65.36
C GLY A 620 -18.53 36.53 -64.38
N ALA A 621 -19.82 36.45 -64.73
CA ALA A 621 -20.90 35.89 -63.95
C ALA A 621 -20.89 34.36 -63.85
N ARG A 622 -21.65 33.88 -62.84
CA ARG A 622 -22.31 32.57 -62.70
C ARG A 622 -22.80 31.99 -64.05
N PRO A 623 -22.89 30.65 -64.19
CA PRO A 623 -24.21 30.06 -63.95
C PRO A 623 -24.21 28.65 -63.31
N GLU A 624 -25.39 28.36 -62.77
CA GLU A 624 -25.91 27.07 -62.33
C GLU A 624 -26.12 26.09 -63.50
N GLY A 625 -26.08 24.77 -63.24
CA GLY A 625 -26.73 23.80 -64.10
C GLY A 625 -26.26 22.34 -64.01
N ALA A 626 -27.20 21.46 -63.62
CA ALA A 626 -27.38 20.05 -64.00
C ALA A 626 -26.30 19.02 -63.59
N VAL A 627 -26.58 18.11 -62.64
CA VAL A 627 -27.24 16.78 -62.81
C VAL A 627 -26.46 15.86 -63.76
N ASP A 628 -25.77 14.86 -63.21
CA ASP A 628 -25.75 13.53 -63.81
C ASP A 628 -25.50 12.43 -62.78
N GLY A 629 -26.23 11.33 -62.92
CA GLY A 629 -26.21 10.17 -62.04
C GLY A 629 -25.09 9.19 -62.39
N GLY A 630 -24.49 8.58 -61.37
CA GLY A 630 -23.50 7.51 -61.50
C GLY A 630 -23.73 6.42 -60.45
N PRO A 631 -23.75 5.12 -60.82
CA PRO A 631 -24.18 4.04 -59.95
C PRO A 631 -23.04 3.51 -59.05
N GLY A 632 -23.41 3.18 -57.81
CA GLY A 632 -22.85 2.09 -57.00
C GLY A 632 -21.32 1.91 -57.01
N SER A 633 -20.62 2.68 -56.17
CA SER A 633 -19.29 2.32 -55.70
C SER A 633 -19.40 1.84 -54.25
N ALA A 634 -19.44 0.53 -54.06
CA ALA A 634 -19.26 -0.11 -52.76
C ALA A 634 -17.80 0.10 -52.31
N THR A 635 -17.55 1.17 -51.56
CA THR A 635 -16.32 1.33 -50.79
C THR A 635 -16.46 0.50 -49.52
N SER A 636 -15.79 -0.64 -49.51
CA SER A 636 -15.52 -1.45 -48.32
C SER A 636 -14.68 -0.65 -47.33
N ASP A 637 -15.33 0.01 -46.37
CA ASP A 637 -14.73 0.63 -45.18
C ASP A 637 -14.33 -0.45 -44.15
N ASP A 638 -13.50 -1.41 -44.55
CA ASP A 638 -12.96 -2.48 -43.69
C ASP A 638 -11.56 -2.14 -43.13
N ASN A 639 -11.28 -0.85 -42.89
CA ASN A 639 -10.01 -0.40 -42.32
C ASN A 639 -10.12 -0.04 -40.82
N ASP A 640 -11.00 -0.71 -40.09
CA ASP A 640 -10.95 -0.83 -38.63
C ASP A 640 -9.79 -1.77 -38.23
N ALA A 641 -8.56 -1.38 -38.57
CA ALA A 641 -7.39 -2.00 -37.98
C ALA A 641 -7.52 -1.80 -36.46
N PRO A 642 -7.55 -2.88 -35.66
CA PRO A 642 -7.73 -2.76 -34.22
C PRO A 642 -6.66 -1.83 -33.70
N HIS A 643 -7.07 -0.70 -33.11
CA HIS A 643 -6.18 0.26 -32.47
C HIS A 643 -5.30 -0.51 -31.50
N ALA A 644 -4.10 -0.88 -31.96
CA ALA A 644 -3.10 -1.52 -31.14
C ALA A 644 -2.82 -0.52 -30.04
N LEU A 645 -3.32 -0.81 -28.83
CA LEU A 645 -3.17 0.04 -27.66
C LEU A 645 -1.69 0.37 -27.55
N ALA A 646 -1.32 1.61 -27.87
CA ALA A 646 0.06 2.04 -27.83
C ALA A 646 0.57 1.76 -26.41
N VAL A 647 1.57 0.88 -26.32
CA VAL A 647 2.19 0.55 -25.03
C VAL A 647 2.91 1.80 -24.58
N GLU A 648 2.34 2.52 -23.61
CA GLU A 648 2.99 3.69 -23.02
C GLU A 648 4.36 3.27 -22.47
N ALA A 649 5.39 4.05 -22.79
CA ALA A 649 6.72 3.79 -22.26
C ALA A 649 6.71 3.99 -20.73
N PRO A 650 7.49 3.18 -19.97
CA PRO A 650 7.65 3.38 -18.54
C PRO A 650 8.13 4.80 -18.23
N ARG A 651 7.47 5.47 -17.28
CA ARG A 651 7.81 6.85 -16.88
C ARG A 651 8.86 6.86 -15.76
N GLU A 652 9.66 7.91 -15.68
CA GLU A 652 10.53 8.10 -14.53
C GLU A 652 9.70 8.55 -13.31
N MET A 653 9.86 7.84 -12.19
CA MET A 653 9.22 8.20 -10.93
C MET A 653 10.03 9.28 -10.22
N THR A 654 9.76 10.55 -10.50
CA THR A 654 10.43 11.67 -9.83
C THR A 654 9.84 11.89 -8.44
N GLY A 655 10.51 11.38 -7.39
CA GLY A 655 10.14 11.67 -6.01
C GLY A 655 10.67 13.02 -5.53
N ALA A 656 9.91 13.69 -4.66
CA ALA A 656 10.36 14.90 -3.96
C ALA A 656 10.88 14.53 -2.56
N ALA A 657 12.09 14.97 -2.20
CA ALA A 657 12.63 14.81 -0.85
C ALA A 657 11.85 15.71 0.13
N VAL A 658 10.93 15.13 0.88
CA VAL A 658 10.06 15.86 1.80
C VAL A 658 10.68 16.06 3.17
N PHE A 659 11.66 15.23 3.55
CA PHE A 659 12.36 15.37 4.82
C PHE A 659 13.73 14.69 4.79
N THR A 660 14.70 15.26 5.51
CA THR A 660 16.05 14.70 5.64
C THR A 660 16.38 14.55 7.12
N LEU A 661 16.82 13.35 7.51
CA LEU A 661 17.23 13.01 8.87
C LEU A 661 18.72 12.64 8.87
N GLU A 662 19.45 13.09 9.89
CA GLU A 662 20.80 12.60 10.16
C GLU A 662 20.76 11.47 11.19
N SER A 663 21.39 10.35 10.87
CA SER A 663 21.46 9.16 11.71
C SER A 663 22.83 8.50 11.58
N TYR A 664 23.58 8.50 12.68
CA TYR A 664 24.89 7.82 12.81
C TYR A 664 24.75 6.38 13.33
N ASP A 665 23.64 6.09 14.02
CA ASP A 665 23.39 4.81 14.64
C ASP A 665 22.55 3.91 13.73
N LEU A 666 23.01 2.68 13.47
CA LEU A 666 22.25 1.67 12.72
C LEU A 666 20.92 1.29 13.39
N ARG A 667 20.74 1.61 14.67
CA ARG A 667 19.48 1.48 15.41
C ARG A 667 18.43 2.51 14.99
N ASP A 668 18.88 3.66 14.50
CA ASP A 668 18.01 4.74 14.01
C ASP A 668 17.69 4.59 12.51
N ASP A 669 18.22 3.56 11.85
CA ASP A 669 17.85 3.24 10.47
C ASP A 669 16.34 3.04 10.36
N ILE A 670 15.72 3.76 9.41
CA ILE A 670 14.30 3.61 9.08
C ILE A 670 14.13 2.29 8.33
N THR A 671 13.35 1.39 8.92
CA THR A 671 13.10 0.03 8.42
C THR A 671 11.69 -0.18 7.92
N HIS A 672 10.76 0.68 8.36
CA HIS A 672 9.36 0.63 7.98
C HIS A 672 8.85 2.04 7.71
N CYS A 673 7.95 2.18 6.76
CA CYS A 673 7.17 3.40 6.59
C CYS A 673 5.76 3.06 6.12
N THR A 674 4.83 3.93 6.45
CA THR A 674 3.45 3.93 5.96
C THR A 674 2.98 5.39 5.93
N PHE A 675 1.84 5.66 5.30
CA PHE A 675 1.34 7.03 5.21
C PHE A 675 -0.17 7.04 5.01
N SER A 676 -0.78 8.19 5.29
CA SER A 676 -2.15 8.47 4.92
C SER A 676 -2.19 9.26 3.62
N GLU A 677 -2.87 8.72 2.61
CA GLU A 677 -3.15 9.42 1.37
C GLU A 677 -4.11 10.60 1.60
N THR A 678 -5.08 10.44 2.50
CA THR A 678 -6.11 11.46 2.80
C THR A 678 -5.57 12.58 3.66
N GLU A 679 -4.77 12.29 4.68
CA GLU A 679 -4.29 13.26 5.66
C GLU A 679 -2.90 13.81 5.33
N GLY A 680 -2.21 13.23 4.33
CA GLY A 680 -0.84 13.58 3.98
C GLY A 680 0.18 13.30 5.09
N ILE A 681 -0.18 12.49 6.08
CA ILE A 681 0.69 12.11 7.21
C ILE A 681 1.64 11.01 6.76
N ILE A 682 2.93 11.14 7.08
CA ILE A 682 3.93 10.10 6.85
C ILE A 682 4.36 9.54 8.20
N LEU A 683 4.39 8.23 8.33
CA LEU A 683 4.80 7.50 9.52
C LEU A 683 5.99 6.62 9.19
N PHE A 684 6.97 6.57 10.08
CA PHE A 684 8.12 5.70 9.88
C PHE A 684 8.64 5.11 11.19
N GLY A 685 9.17 3.90 11.07
CA GLY A 685 9.66 3.08 12.16
C GLY A 685 11.17 2.86 12.07
N THR A 686 11.89 3.04 13.17
CA THR A 686 13.32 2.76 13.25
C THR A 686 13.59 1.33 13.70
N ARG A 687 14.80 0.82 13.41
CA ARG A 687 15.23 -0.51 13.86
C ARG A 687 15.16 -0.68 15.39
N ALA A 688 15.38 0.38 16.16
CA ALA A 688 15.27 0.39 17.61
C ALA A 688 13.84 0.35 18.16
N GLY A 689 12.81 0.38 17.30
CA GLY A 689 11.43 0.33 17.76
C GLY A 689 10.72 1.68 17.85
N GLY A 690 11.42 2.77 17.54
CA GLY A 690 10.87 4.12 17.55
C GLY A 690 9.90 4.32 16.40
N VAL A 691 8.80 5.04 16.64
CA VAL A 691 7.80 5.38 15.61
C VAL A 691 7.61 6.88 15.60
N PHE A 692 7.76 7.45 14.41
CA PHE A 692 7.80 8.87 14.17
C PHE A 692 6.69 9.26 13.21
N LEU A 693 6.04 10.38 13.52
CA LEU A 693 4.97 10.97 12.74
C LEU A 693 5.42 12.29 12.16
N LEU A 694 5.29 12.41 10.84
CA LEU A 694 5.64 13.59 10.07
C LEU A 694 4.34 14.14 9.45
N ARG A 695 3.88 15.31 9.90
CA ARG A 695 2.66 15.96 9.40
C ARG A 695 2.94 16.74 8.12
N PRO A 696 1.95 16.95 7.24
CA PRO A 696 2.14 17.85 6.13
C PRO A 696 2.30 19.29 6.63
N GLY A 697 3.19 20.07 6.02
CA GLY A 697 3.63 21.38 6.50
C GLY A 697 2.64 22.53 6.30
N TYR A 698 1.32 22.32 6.41
CA TYR A 698 0.37 23.43 6.37
C TYR A 698 0.28 24.09 7.73
N HIS A 699 0.27 25.42 7.73
CA HIS A 699 0.01 26.20 8.93
C HIS A 699 -1.39 25.87 9.46
N ALA A 700 -1.48 25.05 10.51
CA ALA A 700 -2.70 24.88 11.30
C ALA A 700 -3.29 26.23 11.76
N GLU A 701 -2.45 27.27 11.84
CA GLU A 701 -2.85 28.65 12.14
C GLU A 701 -3.86 29.25 11.15
N LEU A 702 -3.92 28.77 9.89
CA LEU A 702 -4.90 29.28 8.92
C LEU A 702 -6.32 28.76 9.18
N TYR A 703 -6.45 27.56 9.76
CA TYR A 703 -7.76 27.02 10.16
C TYR A 703 -8.20 27.53 11.54
N ALA A 704 -7.26 27.83 12.44
CA ALA A 704 -7.58 28.36 13.77
C ALA A 704 -8.04 29.84 13.77
N ARG A 705 -7.94 30.55 12.64
CA ARG A 705 -8.36 31.96 12.49
C ARG A 705 -9.64 32.15 11.68
N GLY A 706 -10.37 31.06 11.38
CA GLY A 706 -11.65 31.10 10.66
C GLY A 706 -12.81 31.53 11.53
#